data_AF-A0A2K3P945-F1
#
_entry.id   AF-A0A2K3P945-F1
#
_cell.length_a   1.000
_cell.length_b   1.000
_cell.length_c   1.000
_cell.angle_alpha   90.00
_cell.angle_beta   90.00
_cell.angle_gamma   90.00
#
_symmetry.space_group_name_H-M   'P 1'
#
loop_
_entity.id
_entity.type
_entity.pdbx_description
1 polymer ?
#
loop_
_entity_poly.entity_id
_entity_poly.type
_entity_poly.pdbx_seq_one_letter_code
_entity_poly.pdbx_strand_id
1 'polypeptide(L)'
;LSEKFNLDGNIELQVSVGSSGSGAATQVDVQLSNTSGPFVLHWGIICQSQGKWVLPSRHPDGTQVYKNRALRTPFVKSGSGSLLRIEIDDPAAQAIEFLIIDEAQNKWYKNHGDNFHIKLPVKDKLVQQVSVPEDLVQIQAYIRWERKGKQSYNPEQEKEEYEAARRELLEEVSRGTSIQDIRARLTNKASEGEVKEPNKANAAEVNKPSASKTKTIPEELVQIQAFIRWEKSGKPNYSPEQQLIEFEEARKELQAELEKGASVDEIQKKITKGEIQTKVSKQLKTQKYFRSERIQRKKRDLTQLINKNAAENIDQQIVDAYQQSIDAPKTLTVIERYAKAREEFDTGSVLNRKIYKLANNDLLVLITKDGGKIKVHLATDYKIPVTLHWALSRTTPGEWLEPPAGSIPPGSVIMDKAVETPFKAGSSSDPSSEVQSLDIEVNDETFGGLTFVILSDGQWLKNNGSDFSIEFGGKKQIQKDVGDGKGTAKSLLDKIAEVESEAQKSFMHRFNIAADLIDQAKNGGQLGLAGILVWMRFMATRQLIWNKNYNVKPREISKAQDRLTELLQNVYASYPQYREVVRMILSTVGRGGEGDVGQRIRDEILVIQSKNHCKGGMMEEWHQKLHNNTSPDDVVICQALIDYISSDFDISVYWKTLNDNGITKERLLSYDRAIRNEPNFSRDQKEGLLRDLGHYMRTLKAVHSGADLESAITNCLGYKSEGQGFMVGVQINPVPGLPSGFTELAQFVMEHVEEKNVEPLLEGLLEARQDLRPLLNKSQSRLKDLLFLDIALDSTVRTAVERAYEELNNAGPEGSNYTGVTFE
;
A
#
# COMPACT_ATOMS: atom_id res chain seq x y z
N LEU A 1 -33.56 41.65 5.58
CA LEU A 1 -32.24 42.34 5.51
C LEU A 1 -32.22 43.19 4.25
N SER A 2 -31.68 44.41 4.24
CA SER A 2 -31.48 45.16 2.98
C SER A 2 -30.15 45.92 3.02
N GLU A 3 -29.35 45.76 1.96
CA GLU A 3 -28.03 46.37 1.80
C GLU A 3 -27.97 47.17 0.49
N LYS A 4 -27.27 48.30 0.51
CA LYS A 4 -27.10 49.18 -0.66
C LYS A 4 -25.62 49.36 -0.96
N PHE A 5 -25.26 49.30 -2.24
CA PHE A 5 -23.92 49.42 -2.75
C PHE A 5 -23.90 50.42 -3.92
N ASN A 6 -22.83 51.19 -4.04
CA ASN A 6 -22.60 52.03 -5.21
C ASN A 6 -21.59 51.30 -6.13
N LEU A 7 -22.00 51.00 -7.36
CA LEU A 7 -21.22 50.14 -8.25
C LEU A 7 -20.16 50.88 -9.05
N ASP A 8 -20.26 52.22 -9.17
CA ASP A 8 -19.46 53.15 -9.98
C ASP A 8 -20.38 53.94 -10.95
N GLY A 9 -20.24 55.28 -10.97
CA GLY A 9 -21.19 56.21 -11.60
C GLY A 9 -22.45 56.51 -10.74
N ASN A 10 -23.56 56.90 -11.37
CA ASN A 10 -24.85 57.13 -10.70
C ASN A 10 -25.68 55.83 -10.50
N ILE A 11 -25.06 54.66 -10.67
CA ILE A 11 -25.73 53.35 -10.61
C ILE A 11 -25.72 52.81 -9.18
N GLU A 12 -26.91 52.66 -8.60
CA GLU A 12 -27.08 52.11 -7.26
C GLU A 12 -27.58 50.67 -7.31
N LEU A 13 -26.92 49.79 -6.56
CA LEU A 13 -27.35 48.42 -6.29
C LEU A 13 -28.00 48.35 -4.92
N GLN A 14 -29.19 47.78 -4.85
CA GLN A 14 -29.86 47.45 -3.61
C GLN A 14 -30.21 45.96 -3.59
N VAL A 15 -29.82 45.27 -2.53
CA VAL A 15 -30.22 43.88 -2.28
C VAL A 15 -31.13 43.83 -1.08
N SER A 16 -32.23 43.11 -1.16
CA SER A 16 -33.14 42.87 -0.05
C SER A 16 -33.48 41.39 0.09
N VAL A 17 -33.31 40.87 1.30
CA VAL A 17 -33.60 39.48 1.67
C VAL A 17 -34.84 39.45 2.56
N GLY A 18 -35.88 38.76 2.09
CA GLY A 18 -37.14 38.55 2.80
C GLY A 18 -37.45 37.06 2.99
N SER A 19 -38.06 36.71 4.13
CA SER A 19 -38.53 35.34 4.39
C SER A 19 -40.05 35.33 4.58
N SER A 20 -40.78 34.63 3.70
CA SER A 20 -42.24 34.53 3.77
C SER A 20 -42.68 33.38 4.69
N GLY A 21 -42.59 33.56 6.01
CA GLY A 21 -43.16 32.62 7.01
C GLY A 21 -42.45 31.25 7.14
N SER A 22 -42.84 30.48 8.16
CA SER A 22 -42.22 29.19 8.53
C SER A 22 -42.53 28.10 7.50
N GLY A 23 -41.72 28.04 6.44
CA GLY A 23 -41.75 26.96 5.45
C GLY A 23 -41.44 27.42 4.01
N ALA A 24 -41.49 28.73 3.73
CA ALA A 24 -41.20 29.23 2.39
C ALA A 24 -39.69 29.43 2.14
N ALA A 25 -39.34 29.42 0.85
CA ALA A 25 -38.02 29.78 0.32
C ALA A 25 -37.62 31.21 0.73
N THR A 26 -36.32 31.43 0.90
CA THR A 26 -35.78 32.77 1.15
C THR A 26 -35.75 33.53 -0.17
N GLN A 27 -36.40 34.68 -0.20
CA GLN A 27 -36.45 35.53 -1.39
C GLN A 27 -35.36 36.60 -1.32
N VAL A 28 -34.54 36.70 -2.35
CA VAL A 28 -33.50 37.71 -2.53
C VAL A 28 -33.85 38.55 -3.75
N ASP A 29 -34.21 39.80 -3.49
CA ASP A 29 -34.51 40.79 -4.53
C ASP A 29 -33.25 41.67 -4.72
N VAL A 30 -32.73 41.69 -5.95
CA VAL A 30 -31.55 42.46 -6.38
C VAL A 30 -32.01 43.52 -7.36
N GLN A 31 -31.90 44.79 -6.98
CA GLN A 31 -32.38 45.93 -7.75
C GLN A 31 -31.22 46.84 -8.15
N LEU A 32 -31.17 47.19 -9.43
CA LEU A 32 -30.29 48.20 -9.99
C LEU A 32 -31.10 49.45 -10.37
N SER A 33 -30.66 50.63 -9.94
CA SER A 33 -31.30 51.91 -10.24
C SER A 33 -30.40 52.77 -11.14
N ASN A 34 -31.01 53.62 -11.97
CA ASN A 34 -30.34 54.50 -12.94
C ASN A 34 -29.54 53.76 -14.03
N THR A 35 -30.05 52.62 -14.49
CA THR A 35 -29.41 51.77 -15.51
C THR A 35 -30.13 51.82 -16.86
N SER A 36 -29.40 51.96 -17.97
CA SER A 36 -29.95 51.91 -19.33
C SER A 36 -29.51 50.70 -20.18
N GLY A 37 -28.52 49.92 -19.73
CA GLY A 37 -27.95 48.76 -20.45
C GLY A 37 -28.43 47.39 -19.96
N PRO A 38 -28.14 46.29 -20.70
CA PRO A 38 -28.44 44.92 -20.28
C PRO A 38 -27.43 44.44 -19.23
N PHE A 39 -27.87 44.35 -17.98
CA PHE A 39 -27.06 43.81 -16.88
C PHE A 39 -27.35 42.32 -16.67
N VAL A 40 -26.33 41.59 -16.26
CA VAL A 40 -26.42 40.17 -15.91
C VAL A 40 -25.81 39.95 -14.52
N LEU A 41 -26.52 39.21 -13.69
CA LEU A 41 -26.03 38.76 -12.39
C LEU A 41 -25.24 37.46 -12.58
N HIS A 42 -23.98 37.42 -12.17
CA HIS A 42 -23.16 36.21 -12.15
C HIS A 42 -23.01 35.71 -10.70
N TRP A 43 -23.65 34.61 -10.35
CA TRP A 43 -23.88 34.27 -8.94
C TRP A 43 -23.84 32.77 -8.63
N GLY A 44 -23.68 32.47 -7.34
CA GLY A 44 -23.80 31.13 -6.74
C GLY A 44 -24.15 31.22 -5.25
N ILE A 45 -24.53 30.09 -4.65
CA ILE A 45 -24.80 30.01 -3.20
C ILE A 45 -23.62 29.35 -2.47
N ILE A 46 -23.43 29.69 -1.19
CA ILE A 46 -22.43 29.09 -0.31
C ILE A 46 -23.13 28.23 0.74
N CYS A 47 -22.75 26.95 0.83
CA CYS A 47 -23.25 26.00 1.82
C CYS A 47 -22.14 25.55 2.79
N GLN A 48 -22.51 25.26 4.05
CA GLN A 48 -21.62 25.11 5.21
C GLN A 48 -20.49 24.06 5.05
N SER A 49 -20.65 23.05 4.19
CA SER A 49 -19.72 21.94 4.03
C SER A 49 -18.75 22.06 2.86
N GLN A 50 -18.90 23.05 1.97
CA GLN A 50 -18.20 23.03 0.66
C GLN A 50 -17.32 24.24 0.34
N GLY A 51 -17.48 25.39 1.01
CA GLY A 51 -16.59 26.57 0.84
C GLY A 51 -16.41 27.08 -0.61
N LYS A 52 -17.26 26.62 -1.54
CA LYS A 52 -17.23 26.87 -2.98
C LYS A 52 -18.65 27.19 -3.45
N TRP A 53 -18.78 27.87 -4.59
CA TRP A 53 -20.08 28.17 -5.19
C TRP A 53 -20.81 26.87 -5.56
N VAL A 54 -22.03 26.76 -5.06
CA VAL A 54 -22.99 25.70 -5.38
C VAL A 54 -24.10 26.31 -6.22
N LEU A 55 -24.59 25.54 -7.19
CA LEU A 55 -25.71 25.94 -8.04
C LEU A 55 -27.02 25.63 -7.28
N PRO A 56 -27.88 26.62 -7.00
CA PRO A 56 -29.17 26.36 -6.37
C PRO A 56 -30.10 25.57 -7.30
N SER A 57 -30.99 24.78 -6.70
CA SER A 57 -32.01 23.98 -7.40
C SER A 57 -33.04 24.82 -8.14
N ARG A 58 -33.33 26.03 -7.63
CA ARG A 58 -34.21 27.00 -8.27
C ARG A 58 -33.41 28.21 -8.74
N HIS A 59 -33.73 28.67 -9.94
CA HIS A 59 -33.19 29.91 -10.48
C HIS A 59 -34.24 30.61 -11.36
N PRO A 60 -34.14 31.94 -11.54
CA PRO A 60 -35.10 32.70 -12.35
C PRO A 60 -35.08 32.29 -13.83
N ASP A 61 -36.17 32.53 -14.54
CA ASP A 61 -36.27 32.26 -15.97
C ASP A 61 -35.24 33.06 -16.78
N GLY A 62 -34.67 32.44 -17.81
CA GLY A 62 -33.59 33.04 -18.62
C GLY A 62 -32.19 32.91 -18.01
N THR A 63 -32.04 32.21 -16.88
CA THR A 63 -30.72 31.91 -16.29
C THR A 63 -29.93 30.91 -17.13
N GLN A 64 -28.66 31.22 -17.38
CA GLN A 64 -27.70 30.34 -18.05
C GLN A 64 -26.70 29.76 -17.04
N VAL A 65 -26.44 28.45 -17.14
CA VAL A 65 -25.39 27.79 -16.35
C VAL A 65 -24.03 28.06 -16.99
N TYR A 66 -23.14 28.72 -16.26
CA TYR A 66 -21.79 29.05 -16.73
C TYR A 66 -20.76 28.09 -16.13
N LYS A 67 -20.09 27.33 -17.00
CA LYS A 67 -19.01 26.38 -16.67
C LYS A 67 -19.34 25.39 -15.52
N ASN A 68 -20.62 25.03 -15.35
CA ASN A 68 -21.12 24.19 -14.25
C ASN A 68 -20.69 24.65 -12.84
N ARG A 69 -20.39 25.94 -12.67
CA ARG A 69 -19.88 26.48 -11.39
C ARG A 69 -20.56 27.77 -10.94
N ALA A 70 -21.28 28.44 -11.84
CA ALA A 70 -21.99 29.68 -11.55
C ALA A 70 -23.23 29.82 -12.44
N LEU A 71 -24.17 30.66 -12.02
CA LEU A 71 -25.34 31.04 -12.80
C LEU A 71 -25.16 32.46 -13.36
N ARG A 72 -25.71 32.69 -14.56
CA ARG A 72 -25.81 34.01 -15.19
C ARG A 72 -27.27 34.32 -15.43
N THR A 73 -27.82 35.29 -14.72
CA THR A 73 -29.23 35.64 -14.80
C THR A 73 -29.40 37.08 -15.28
N PRO A 74 -30.06 37.32 -16.42
CA PRO A 74 -30.28 38.67 -16.91
C PRO A 74 -31.27 39.42 -16.00
N PHE A 75 -31.01 40.70 -15.78
CA PHE A 75 -31.95 41.55 -15.05
C PHE A 75 -33.17 41.88 -15.92
N VAL A 76 -34.35 41.93 -15.29
CA VAL A 76 -35.59 42.31 -15.97
C VAL A 76 -35.83 43.80 -15.75
N LYS A 77 -36.08 44.55 -16.84
CA LYS A 77 -36.32 45.99 -16.76
C LYS A 77 -37.60 46.28 -15.97
N SER A 78 -37.52 47.14 -14.97
CA SER A 78 -38.64 47.52 -14.11
C SER A 78 -38.60 49.03 -13.84
N GLY A 79 -39.41 49.79 -14.56
CA GLY A 79 -39.44 51.26 -14.47
C GLY A 79 -38.13 51.92 -14.92
N SER A 80 -37.56 52.79 -14.07
CA SER A 80 -36.26 53.46 -14.28
C SER A 80 -35.04 52.63 -13.85
N GLY A 81 -35.26 51.38 -13.44
CA GLY A 81 -34.22 50.46 -13.01
C GLY A 81 -34.43 49.05 -13.56
N SER A 82 -33.66 48.10 -13.03
CA SER A 82 -33.75 46.68 -13.37
C SER A 82 -33.85 45.87 -12.08
N LEU A 83 -34.75 44.90 -12.03
CA LEU A 83 -35.01 44.08 -10.85
C LEU A 83 -34.82 42.61 -11.19
N LEU A 84 -34.20 41.88 -10.28
CA LEU A 84 -34.09 40.44 -10.33
C LEU A 84 -34.52 39.85 -9.00
N ARG A 85 -35.41 38.85 -9.03
CA ARG A 85 -35.86 38.12 -7.84
C ARG A 85 -35.36 36.71 -7.88
N ILE A 86 -34.74 36.27 -6.79
CA ILE A 86 -34.14 34.94 -6.65
C ILE A 86 -34.80 34.25 -5.47
N GLU A 87 -35.27 33.03 -5.68
CA GLU A 87 -35.80 32.17 -4.61
C GLU A 87 -34.78 31.10 -4.26
N ILE A 88 -34.41 31.04 -2.97
CA ILE A 88 -33.47 30.06 -2.44
C ILE A 88 -34.23 29.14 -1.50
N ASP A 89 -34.45 27.90 -1.95
CA ASP A 89 -35.17 26.85 -1.21
C ASP A 89 -34.23 25.85 -0.51
N ASP A 90 -32.91 25.99 -0.69
CA ASP A 90 -31.92 25.14 -0.04
C ASP A 90 -31.73 25.54 1.45
N PRO A 91 -32.07 24.67 2.42
CA PRO A 91 -31.92 24.95 3.84
C PRO A 91 -30.44 25.01 4.29
N ALA A 92 -29.50 24.48 3.51
CA ALA A 92 -28.07 24.53 3.80
C ALA A 92 -27.38 25.80 3.28
N ALA A 93 -28.09 26.65 2.51
CA ALA A 93 -27.56 27.89 1.97
C ALA A 93 -27.36 28.93 3.07
N GLN A 94 -26.12 29.40 3.22
CA GLN A 94 -25.75 30.39 4.24
C GLN A 94 -25.56 31.79 3.67
N ALA A 95 -25.16 31.89 2.41
CA ALA A 95 -24.96 33.16 1.72
C ALA A 95 -25.16 33.02 0.21
N ILE A 96 -25.46 34.14 -0.44
CA ILE A 96 -25.39 34.30 -1.90
C ILE A 96 -24.16 35.15 -2.23
N GLU A 97 -23.33 34.65 -3.14
CA GLU A 97 -22.20 35.41 -3.69
C GLU A 97 -22.42 35.74 -5.15
N PHE A 98 -22.14 36.98 -5.54
CA PHE A 98 -22.38 37.42 -6.91
C PHE A 98 -21.47 38.56 -7.40
N LEU A 99 -21.50 38.75 -8.71
CA LEU A 99 -20.89 39.83 -9.47
C LEU A 99 -21.92 40.38 -10.46
N ILE A 100 -21.77 41.63 -10.88
CA ILE A 100 -22.65 42.24 -11.88
C ILE A 100 -21.84 42.51 -13.15
N ILE A 101 -22.39 42.08 -14.28
CA ILE A 101 -21.79 42.23 -15.60
C ILE A 101 -22.65 43.20 -16.39
N ASP A 102 -22.04 44.27 -16.91
CA ASP A 102 -22.61 45.05 -18.00
C ASP A 102 -22.11 44.43 -19.31
N GLU A 103 -22.99 43.71 -20.01
CA GLU A 103 -22.61 43.02 -21.24
C GLU A 103 -22.38 43.98 -22.40
N ALA A 104 -23.00 45.17 -22.40
CA ALA A 104 -22.80 46.15 -23.45
C ALA A 104 -21.42 46.80 -23.38
N GLN A 105 -20.89 46.99 -22.16
CA GLN A 105 -19.56 47.57 -21.93
C GLN A 105 -18.48 46.52 -21.63
N ASN A 106 -18.86 45.24 -21.53
CA ASN A 106 -18.03 44.15 -21.03
C ASN A 106 -17.34 44.50 -19.69
N LYS A 107 -18.04 45.23 -18.82
CA LYS A 107 -17.52 45.72 -17.54
C LYS A 107 -18.04 44.87 -16.38
N TRP A 108 -17.15 44.57 -15.44
CA TRP A 108 -17.45 43.78 -14.25
C TRP A 108 -17.46 44.66 -13.02
N TYR A 109 -18.56 44.65 -12.29
CA TYR A 109 -18.71 45.34 -11.02
C TYR A 109 -18.44 44.39 -9.87
N LYS A 110 -17.55 44.82 -8.98
CA LYS A 110 -17.06 44.09 -7.81
C LYS A 110 -17.22 44.94 -6.55
N ASN A 111 -17.32 44.31 -5.39
CA ASN A 111 -17.33 45.00 -4.12
C ASN A 111 -15.89 45.17 -3.61
N HIS A 112 -15.29 46.35 -3.78
CA HIS A 112 -13.91 46.63 -3.32
C HIS A 112 -12.85 45.61 -3.80
N GLY A 113 -13.02 45.03 -4.98
CA GLY A 113 -12.11 44.03 -5.56
C GLY A 113 -12.59 42.58 -5.41
N ASP A 114 -13.52 42.32 -4.49
CA ASP A 114 -14.08 41.01 -4.19
C ASP A 114 -15.52 40.83 -4.71
N ASN A 115 -16.06 39.62 -4.60
CA ASN A 115 -17.46 39.33 -4.93
C ASN A 115 -18.40 39.99 -3.90
N PHE A 116 -19.61 40.37 -4.32
CA PHE A 116 -20.67 40.73 -3.38
C PHE A 116 -21.08 39.50 -2.59
N HIS A 117 -21.18 39.62 -1.27
CA HIS A 117 -21.49 38.50 -0.37
C HIS A 117 -22.63 38.91 0.57
N ILE A 118 -23.80 38.28 0.43
CA ILE A 118 -24.98 38.58 1.24
C ILE A 118 -25.36 37.35 2.06
N LYS A 119 -25.35 37.48 3.39
CA LYS A 119 -25.72 36.40 4.31
C LYS A 119 -27.23 36.19 4.32
N LEU A 120 -27.64 34.92 4.26
CA LEU A 120 -29.03 34.51 4.35
C LEU A 120 -29.39 34.20 5.81
N PRO A 121 -30.61 34.52 6.28
CA PRO A 121 -31.04 34.20 7.63
C PRO A 121 -31.16 32.68 7.79
N VAL A 122 -30.23 32.08 8.52
CA VAL A 122 -30.26 30.65 8.86
C VAL A 122 -31.42 30.41 9.82
N LYS A 123 -32.35 29.51 9.45
CA LYS A 123 -33.41 29.07 10.37
C LYS A 123 -32.75 28.18 11.42
N ASP A 124 -32.39 28.75 12.57
CA ASP A 124 -32.04 28.01 13.78
C ASP A 124 -33.29 27.27 14.29
N LYS A 125 -33.64 26.16 13.63
CA LYS A 125 -34.43 25.12 14.25
C LYS A 125 -33.46 24.16 14.91
N LEU A 126 -33.57 24.05 16.23
CA LEU A 126 -33.19 22.89 17.02
C LEU A 126 -33.82 21.64 16.38
N VAL A 127 -33.15 21.07 15.39
CA VAL A 127 -33.42 19.74 14.85
C VAL A 127 -32.21 18.94 15.24
N GLN A 128 -32.40 17.93 16.09
CA GLN A 128 -31.41 16.88 16.29
C GLN A 128 -30.98 16.37 14.91
N GLN A 129 -29.75 16.66 14.49
CA GLN A 129 -29.15 16.08 13.30
C GLN A 129 -29.11 14.57 13.51
N VAL A 130 -30.06 13.86 12.92
CA VAL A 130 -29.95 12.41 12.76
C VAL A 130 -28.90 12.19 11.69
N SER A 131 -27.66 11.95 12.12
CA SER A 131 -26.56 11.56 11.25
C SER A 131 -26.75 10.11 10.82
N VAL A 132 -26.80 9.85 9.51
CA VAL A 132 -26.75 8.50 8.96
C VAL A 132 -25.31 7.99 9.09
N PRO A 133 -25.07 6.85 9.74
CA PRO A 133 -23.75 6.25 9.86
C PRO A 133 -23.09 5.98 8.49
N GLU A 134 -21.79 6.27 8.41
CA GLU A 134 -20.99 6.17 7.17
C GLU A 134 -20.96 4.77 6.55
N ASP A 135 -21.07 3.74 7.39
CA ASP A 135 -21.13 2.34 6.98
C ASP A 135 -22.38 2.04 6.14
N LEU A 136 -23.52 2.65 6.47
CA LEU A 136 -24.75 2.47 5.70
C LEU A 136 -24.67 3.18 4.34
N VAL A 137 -24.05 4.37 4.30
CA VAL A 137 -23.79 5.12 3.07
C VAL A 137 -22.93 4.31 2.12
N GLN A 138 -21.88 3.67 2.64
CA GLN A 138 -20.98 2.82 1.86
C GLN A 138 -21.69 1.57 1.30
N ILE A 139 -22.54 0.90 2.10
CA ILE A 139 -23.32 -0.25 1.65
C ILE A 139 -24.33 0.16 0.56
N GLN A 140 -25.02 1.28 0.73
CA GLN A 140 -25.97 1.79 -0.26
C GLN A 140 -25.27 2.23 -1.56
N ALA A 141 -24.09 2.85 -1.48
CA ALA A 141 -23.29 3.22 -2.65
C ALA A 141 -22.86 1.99 -3.45
N TYR A 142 -22.49 0.91 -2.77
CA TYR A 142 -22.17 -0.36 -3.41
C TYR A 142 -23.39 -0.99 -4.11
N ILE A 143 -24.56 -1.01 -3.47
CA ILE A 143 -25.80 -1.51 -4.08
C ILE A 143 -26.18 -0.71 -5.33
N ARG A 144 -25.94 0.61 -5.33
CA ARG A 144 -26.12 1.47 -6.51
C ARG A 144 -25.15 1.11 -7.63
N TRP A 145 -23.89 0.82 -7.30
CA TRP A 145 -22.88 0.39 -8.26
C TRP A 145 -23.21 -0.96 -8.89
N GLU A 146 -23.69 -1.94 -8.10
CA GLU A 146 -24.15 -3.23 -8.62
C GLU A 146 -25.34 -3.06 -9.58
N ARG A 147 -26.34 -2.24 -9.21
CA ARG A 147 -27.51 -1.96 -10.08
C ARG A 147 -27.13 -1.27 -11.39
N LYS A 148 -26.03 -0.53 -11.41
CA LYS A 148 -25.50 0.11 -12.61
C LYS A 148 -24.59 -0.82 -13.43
N GLY A 149 -24.42 -2.08 -13.02
CA GLY A 149 -23.66 -3.07 -13.79
C GLY A 149 -22.14 -3.00 -13.57
N LYS A 150 -21.69 -2.60 -12.37
CA LYS A 150 -20.28 -2.67 -11.93
C LYS A 150 -19.31 -1.91 -12.85
N GLN A 151 -19.71 -0.73 -13.28
CA GLN A 151 -18.94 0.13 -14.20
C GLN A 151 -17.71 0.73 -13.48
N SER A 152 -16.60 0.91 -14.21
CA SER A 152 -15.42 1.57 -13.65
C SER A 152 -15.65 3.08 -13.50
N TYR A 153 -15.49 3.62 -12.29
CA TYR A 153 -15.60 5.05 -11.99
C TYR A 153 -14.23 5.71 -11.80
N ASN A 154 -14.14 6.99 -12.17
CA ASN A 154 -13.04 7.85 -11.74
C ASN A 154 -13.29 8.41 -10.32
N PRO A 155 -12.30 9.01 -9.64
CA PRO A 155 -12.44 9.46 -8.25
C PRO A 155 -13.52 10.51 -8.00
N GLU A 156 -13.88 11.29 -9.03
CA GLU A 156 -14.92 12.33 -8.92
C GLU A 156 -16.32 11.70 -9.04
N GLN A 157 -16.49 10.73 -9.94
CA GLN A 157 -17.71 9.95 -10.11
C GLN A 157 -17.99 9.03 -8.92
N GLU A 158 -16.95 8.43 -8.33
CA GLU A 158 -17.07 7.61 -7.13
C GLU A 158 -17.57 8.44 -5.94
N LYS A 159 -17.04 9.66 -5.78
CA LYS A 159 -17.51 10.61 -4.76
C LYS A 159 -18.96 11.04 -5.01
N GLU A 160 -19.35 11.25 -6.26
CA GLU A 160 -20.72 11.64 -6.62
C GLU A 160 -21.74 10.53 -6.31
N GLU A 161 -21.42 9.27 -6.62
CA GLU A 161 -22.27 8.12 -6.28
C GLU A 161 -22.33 7.87 -4.78
N TYR A 162 -21.23 8.11 -4.07
CA TYR A 162 -21.16 8.01 -2.62
C TYR A 162 -22.06 9.06 -1.93
N GLU A 163 -22.02 10.31 -2.39
CA GLU A 163 -22.91 11.37 -1.90
C GLU A 163 -24.37 11.16 -2.32
N ALA A 164 -24.62 10.54 -3.48
CA ALA A 164 -25.96 10.14 -3.88
C ALA A 164 -26.54 9.05 -2.94
N ALA A 165 -25.73 8.08 -2.54
CA ALA A 165 -26.12 7.06 -1.56
C ALA A 165 -26.42 7.66 -0.19
N ARG A 166 -25.63 8.65 0.25
CA ARG A 166 -25.86 9.38 1.51
C ARG A 166 -27.21 10.10 1.49
N ARG A 167 -27.54 10.76 0.37
CA ARG A 167 -28.80 11.47 0.20
C ARG A 167 -30.02 10.54 0.26
N GLU A 168 -29.96 9.37 -0.37
CA GLU A 168 -31.05 8.39 -0.32
C GLU A 168 -31.35 7.90 1.09
N LEU A 169 -30.32 7.62 1.89
CA LEU A 169 -30.49 7.15 3.26
C LEU A 169 -30.98 8.26 4.19
N LEU A 170 -30.49 9.48 4.01
CA LEU A 170 -31.01 10.64 4.73
C LEU A 170 -32.49 10.87 4.42
N GLU A 171 -32.90 10.68 3.17
CA GLU A 171 -34.30 10.79 2.76
C GLU A 171 -35.15 9.67 3.39
N GLU A 172 -34.66 8.44 3.46
CA GLU A 172 -35.34 7.31 4.12
C GLU A 172 -35.50 7.52 5.63
N VAL A 173 -34.49 8.08 6.30
CA VAL A 173 -34.59 8.51 7.70
C VAL A 173 -35.61 9.64 7.86
N SER A 174 -35.62 10.61 6.93
CA SER A 174 -36.56 11.75 6.98
C SER A 174 -38.02 11.33 6.80
N ARG A 175 -38.27 10.17 6.14
CA ARG A 175 -39.60 9.57 5.99
C ARG A 175 -40.04 8.76 7.22
N GLY A 176 -39.22 8.70 8.28
CA GLY A 176 -39.57 8.09 9.56
C GLY A 176 -39.02 6.68 9.78
N THR A 177 -38.18 6.16 8.88
CA THR A 177 -37.53 4.85 9.04
C THR A 177 -36.37 4.97 10.03
N SER A 178 -36.29 4.09 11.03
CA SER A 178 -35.19 4.12 11.99
C SER A 178 -33.87 3.65 11.36
N ILE A 179 -32.73 4.13 11.86
CA ILE A 179 -31.40 3.69 11.40
C ILE A 179 -31.23 2.17 11.57
N GLN A 180 -31.85 1.56 12.59
CA GLN A 180 -31.81 0.11 12.81
C GLN A 180 -32.59 -0.65 11.72
N ASP A 181 -33.73 -0.12 11.27
CA ASP A 181 -34.51 -0.72 10.18
C ASP A 181 -33.81 -0.60 8.83
N ILE A 182 -33.16 0.55 8.57
CA ILE A 182 -32.31 0.75 7.38
C ILE A 182 -31.16 -0.25 7.39
N ARG A 183 -30.49 -0.43 8.53
CA ARG A 183 -29.41 -1.41 8.70
C ARG A 183 -29.93 -2.83 8.44
N ALA A 184 -31.07 -3.23 9.01
CA ALA A 184 -31.67 -4.54 8.75
C ALA A 184 -32.01 -4.74 7.26
N ARG A 185 -32.58 -3.73 6.60
CA ARG A 185 -32.93 -3.76 5.16
C ARG A 185 -31.71 -3.92 4.27
N LEU A 186 -30.66 -3.14 4.51
CA LEU A 186 -29.44 -3.17 3.70
C LEU A 186 -28.64 -4.47 3.89
N THR A 187 -28.69 -5.04 5.10
CA THR A 187 -27.98 -6.29 5.40
C THR A 187 -28.74 -7.51 4.88
N ASN A 188 -30.08 -7.50 4.90
CA ASN A 188 -30.90 -8.63 4.39
C ASN A 188 -31.06 -8.66 2.87
N LYS A 189 -30.86 -7.56 2.15
CA LYS A 189 -30.91 -7.55 0.67
C LYS A 189 -29.62 -8.05 0.01
N ALA A 190 -28.52 -8.16 0.75
CA ALA A 190 -27.28 -8.79 0.27
C ALA A 190 -27.43 -10.32 0.09
N SER A 191 -28.49 -10.92 0.63
CA SER A 191 -28.82 -12.35 0.50
C SER A 191 -29.77 -12.70 -0.65
N GLU A 192 -30.28 -11.74 -1.43
CA GLU A 192 -31.15 -12.00 -2.60
C GLU A 192 -30.47 -11.53 -3.89
N GLY A 193 -29.49 -12.31 -4.35
CA GLY A 193 -28.73 -12.10 -5.57
C GLY A 193 -28.53 -13.37 -6.39
N GLU A 194 -29.51 -14.29 -6.42
CA GLU A 194 -29.57 -15.33 -7.44
C GLU A 194 -30.68 -15.00 -8.45
N VAL A 195 -30.29 -14.62 -9.67
CA VAL A 195 -31.18 -14.57 -10.83
C VAL A 195 -31.42 -16.01 -11.29
N LYS A 196 -32.65 -16.52 -11.16
CA LYS A 196 -33.13 -17.69 -11.91
C LYS A 196 -34.06 -17.22 -13.02
N GLU A 197 -33.70 -17.54 -14.26
CA GLU A 197 -34.60 -17.46 -15.42
C GLU A 197 -35.65 -18.60 -15.41
N PRO A 198 -36.77 -18.43 -16.14
CA PRO A 198 -38.04 -19.06 -15.81
C PRO A 198 -38.24 -20.39 -16.53
N ASN A 199 -38.86 -21.36 -15.86
CA ASN A 199 -39.74 -22.30 -16.56
C ASN A 199 -40.87 -22.84 -15.69
N LYS A 200 -42.00 -23.01 -16.37
CA LYS A 200 -43.37 -23.18 -15.89
C LYS A 200 -43.69 -24.56 -15.30
N ALA A 201 -44.69 -24.52 -14.40
CA ALA A 201 -45.75 -25.50 -14.15
C ALA A 201 -45.29 -26.84 -13.50
N ASN A 202 -45.82 -27.28 -12.36
CA ASN A 202 -47.24 -27.50 -12.09
C ASN A 202 -47.52 -27.66 -10.59
N ALA A 203 -48.78 -27.43 -10.25
CA ALA A 203 -49.37 -27.49 -8.93
C ALA A 203 -49.47 -28.92 -8.35
N ALA A 204 -49.27 -29.02 -7.04
CA ALA A 204 -50.10 -29.87 -6.17
C ALA A 204 -49.97 -29.34 -4.73
N GLU A 205 -51.07 -28.79 -4.23
CA GLU A 205 -51.28 -28.44 -2.83
C GLU A 205 -51.16 -29.68 -1.93
N VAL A 206 -50.42 -29.57 -0.82
CA VAL A 206 -50.85 -30.16 0.45
C VAL A 206 -50.50 -29.21 1.59
N ASN A 207 -51.55 -28.77 2.28
CA ASN A 207 -51.52 -27.95 3.48
C ASN A 207 -51.15 -28.78 4.73
N LYS A 208 -50.52 -28.09 5.71
CA LYS A 208 -50.30 -28.39 7.15
C LYS A 208 -49.05 -29.20 7.54
N PRO A 209 -48.56 -29.12 8.80
CA PRO A 209 -48.69 -28.10 9.85
C PRO A 209 -47.34 -27.73 10.52
N SER A 210 -47.36 -26.73 11.40
CA SER A 210 -46.32 -26.53 12.42
C SER A 210 -46.18 -27.76 13.34
N ALA A 211 -45.02 -28.41 13.43
CA ALA A 211 -44.59 -29.21 14.59
C ALA A 211 -43.15 -29.76 14.50
N SER A 212 -42.52 -29.81 15.68
CA SER A 212 -41.58 -30.84 16.17
C SER A 212 -40.07 -30.69 15.93
N LYS A 213 -39.35 -30.58 17.05
CA LYS A 213 -37.92 -30.91 17.21
C LYS A 213 -37.69 -32.34 16.73
N THR A 214 -36.95 -32.52 15.64
CA THR A 214 -36.38 -33.82 15.27
C THR A 214 -35.28 -34.17 16.27
N LYS A 215 -35.43 -35.30 16.98
CA LYS A 215 -34.39 -35.89 17.83
C LYS A 215 -33.32 -36.52 16.94
N THR A 216 -32.27 -35.79 16.60
CA THR A 216 -31.06 -36.33 15.96
C THR A 216 -30.01 -36.65 17.02
N ILE A 217 -29.33 -37.79 16.87
CA ILE A 217 -28.27 -38.25 17.79
C ILE A 217 -26.99 -37.45 17.48
N PRO A 218 -26.36 -36.78 18.46
CA PRO A 218 -25.08 -36.10 18.27
C PRO A 218 -23.98 -37.02 17.75
N GLU A 219 -23.23 -36.56 16.75
CA GLU A 219 -22.18 -37.33 16.08
C GLU A 219 -21.06 -37.78 17.03
N GLU A 220 -20.79 -36.99 18.08
CA GLU A 220 -19.83 -37.32 19.14
C GLU A 220 -20.22 -38.60 19.89
N LEU A 221 -21.53 -38.86 20.10
CA LEU A 221 -21.98 -40.09 20.74
C LEU A 221 -21.81 -41.29 19.82
N VAL A 222 -21.97 -41.11 18.51
CA VAL A 222 -21.72 -42.14 17.49
C VAL A 222 -20.24 -42.52 17.47
N GLN A 223 -19.34 -41.53 17.53
CA GLN A 223 -17.90 -41.75 17.60
C GLN A 223 -17.49 -42.54 18.85
N ILE A 224 -18.05 -42.20 20.02
CA ILE A 224 -17.76 -42.92 21.26
C ILE A 224 -18.29 -44.36 21.20
N GLN A 225 -19.49 -44.58 20.63
CA GLN A 225 -20.05 -45.92 20.47
C GLN A 225 -19.26 -46.78 19.48
N ALA A 226 -18.80 -46.19 18.35
CA ALA A 226 -17.94 -46.88 17.39
C ALA A 226 -16.61 -47.31 18.03
N PHE A 227 -16.04 -46.47 18.90
CA PHE A 227 -14.84 -46.81 19.66
C PHE A 227 -15.06 -47.96 20.65
N ILE A 228 -16.20 -47.98 21.35
CA ILE A 228 -16.56 -49.08 22.26
C ILE A 228 -16.70 -50.41 21.49
N ARG A 229 -17.28 -50.37 20.29
CA ARG A 229 -17.37 -51.53 19.39
C ARG A 229 -15.97 -52.01 18.97
N TRP A 230 -15.09 -51.10 18.59
CA TRP A 230 -13.70 -51.43 18.25
C TRP A 230 -12.91 -52.05 19.41
N GLU A 231 -13.06 -51.55 20.64
CA GLU A 231 -12.42 -52.15 21.81
C GLU A 231 -12.97 -53.55 22.12
N LYS A 232 -14.29 -53.75 22.02
CA LYS A 232 -14.94 -55.07 22.23
C LYS A 232 -14.53 -56.09 21.18
N SER A 233 -14.27 -55.65 19.95
CA SER A 233 -13.78 -56.49 18.86
C SER A 233 -12.28 -56.83 18.96
N GLY A 234 -11.60 -56.41 20.04
CA GLY A 234 -10.19 -56.74 20.28
C GLY A 234 -9.21 -55.83 19.54
N LYS A 235 -9.61 -54.60 19.19
CA LYS A 235 -8.78 -53.58 18.53
C LYS A 235 -8.20 -54.02 17.16
N PRO A 236 -9.01 -54.55 16.25
CA PRO A 236 -8.57 -54.92 14.91
C PRO A 236 -8.14 -53.69 14.10
N ASN A 237 -7.25 -53.88 13.13
CA ASN A 237 -6.83 -52.80 12.22
C ASN A 237 -7.79 -52.74 11.02
N TYR A 238 -8.64 -51.71 10.95
CA TYR A 238 -9.68 -51.55 9.93
C TYR A 238 -9.24 -50.64 8.78
N SER A 239 -9.61 -50.99 7.54
CA SER A 239 -9.49 -50.07 6.38
C SER A 239 -10.46 -48.89 6.49
N PRO A 240 -10.26 -47.77 5.75
CA PRO A 240 -11.16 -46.61 5.78
C PRO A 240 -12.63 -46.94 5.50
N GLU A 241 -12.88 -47.89 4.59
CA GLU A 241 -14.23 -48.36 4.26
C GLU A 241 -14.84 -49.17 5.41
N GLN A 242 -14.03 -49.96 6.11
CA GLN A 242 -14.46 -50.74 7.28
C GLN A 242 -14.73 -49.84 8.49
N GLN A 243 -13.96 -48.76 8.66
CA GLN A 243 -14.20 -47.76 9.70
C GLN A 243 -15.54 -47.04 9.50
N LEU A 244 -15.89 -46.73 8.25
CA LEU A 244 -17.18 -46.12 7.91
C LEU A 244 -18.35 -47.07 8.17
N ILE A 245 -18.18 -48.37 7.87
CA ILE A 245 -19.18 -49.40 8.17
C ILE A 245 -19.42 -49.52 9.69
N GLU A 246 -18.36 -49.61 10.49
CA GLU A 246 -18.48 -49.69 11.96
C GLU A 246 -19.08 -48.41 12.57
N PHE A 247 -18.78 -47.26 11.97
CA PHE A 247 -19.34 -45.97 12.35
C PHE A 247 -20.86 -45.90 12.08
N GLU A 248 -21.30 -46.38 10.92
CA GLU A 248 -22.72 -46.46 10.59
C GLU A 248 -23.46 -47.50 11.44
N GLU A 249 -22.82 -48.62 11.78
CA GLU A 249 -23.39 -49.61 12.70
C GLU A 249 -23.54 -49.08 14.12
N ALA A 250 -22.56 -48.32 14.62
CA ALA A 250 -22.66 -47.60 15.88
C ALA A 250 -23.84 -46.61 15.90
N ARG A 251 -24.08 -45.92 14.78
CA ARG A 251 -25.21 -45.01 14.63
C ARG A 251 -26.56 -45.75 14.66
N LYS A 252 -26.65 -46.89 13.99
CA LYS A 252 -27.84 -47.76 13.99
C LYS A 252 -28.16 -48.30 15.38
N GLU A 253 -27.14 -48.68 16.17
CA GLU A 253 -27.34 -49.11 17.56
C GLU A 253 -27.92 -48.01 18.44
N LEU A 254 -27.37 -46.80 18.36
CA LEU A 254 -27.87 -45.66 19.14
C LEU A 254 -29.28 -45.25 18.70
N GLN A 255 -29.59 -45.34 17.41
CA GLN A 255 -30.94 -45.13 16.88
C GLN A 255 -31.93 -46.17 17.41
N ALA A 256 -31.54 -47.44 17.46
CA ALA A 256 -32.38 -48.52 18.02
C ALA A 256 -32.63 -48.35 19.53
N GLU A 257 -31.69 -47.80 20.31
CA GLU A 257 -31.94 -47.45 21.72
C GLU A 257 -32.90 -46.27 21.87
N LEU A 258 -32.82 -45.29 20.97
CA LEU A 258 -33.73 -44.14 20.93
C LEU A 258 -35.17 -44.58 20.60
N GLU A 259 -35.33 -45.52 19.66
CA GLU A 259 -36.61 -46.10 19.26
C GLU A 259 -37.24 -46.99 20.35
N LYS A 260 -36.42 -47.61 21.20
CA LYS A 260 -36.86 -48.36 22.39
C LYS A 260 -37.30 -47.48 23.56
N GLY A 261 -37.33 -46.16 23.36
CA GLY A 261 -37.87 -45.20 24.33
C GLY A 261 -36.82 -44.55 25.25
N ALA A 262 -35.53 -44.78 25.03
CA ALA A 262 -34.48 -44.09 25.79
C ALA A 262 -34.32 -42.63 25.31
N SER A 263 -34.09 -41.71 26.25
CA SER A 263 -33.73 -40.33 25.94
C SER A 263 -32.24 -40.21 25.60
N VAL A 264 -31.88 -39.18 24.82
CA VAL A 264 -30.48 -38.89 24.46
C VAL A 264 -29.60 -38.71 25.71
N ASP A 265 -30.13 -38.10 26.77
CA ASP A 265 -29.44 -37.91 28.05
C ASP A 265 -29.21 -39.23 28.80
N GLU A 266 -30.13 -40.19 28.70
CA GLU A 266 -29.95 -41.54 29.27
C GLU A 266 -28.90 -42.34 28.51
N ILE A 267 -28.88 -42.25 27.18
CA ILE A 267 -27.86 -42.85 26.33
C ILE A 267 -26.48 -42.25 26.67
N GLN A 268 -26.40 -40.92 26.80
CA GLN A 268 -25.17 -40.23 27.19
C GLN A 268 -24.70 -40.66 28.58
N LYS A 269 -25.60 -40.75 29.57
CA LYS A 269 -25.26 -41.24 30.92
C LYS A 269 -24.85 -42.71 30.94
N LYS A 270 -25.46 -43.58 30.12
CA LYS A 270 -25.06 -44.99 29.99
C LYS A 270 -23.64 -45.12 29.43
N ILE A 271 -23.33 -44.36 28.38
CA ILE A 271 -22.00 -44.35 27.74
C ILE A 271 -20.93 -43.77 28.70
N THR A 272 -21.32 -42.80 29.54
CA THR A 272 -20.42 -42.14 30.49
C THR A 272 -20.14 -42.95 31.76
N LYS A 273 -20.94 -44.01 32.06
CA LYS A 273 -20.86 -44.76 33.33
C LYS A 273 -19.70 -45.77 33.41
N GLY A 274 -18.89 -45.91 32.37
CA GLY A 274 -17.63 -46.67 32.39
C GLY A 274 -16.42 -45.76 32.30
N GLU A 275 -15.25 -46.20 32.78
CA GLU A 275 -13.93 -45.49 32.78
C GLU A 275 -13.40 -45.03 31.39
N ILE A 276 -14.26 -45.00 30.38
CA ILE A 276 -13.99 -44.79 28.97
C ILE A 276 -13.86 -43.30 28.65
N GLN A 277 -14.59 -42.39 29.31
CA GLN A 277 -14.48 -40.95 29.02
C GLN A 277 -13.09 -40.39 29.36
N THR A 278 -12.45 -40.93 30.40
CA THR A 278 -11.07 -40.57 30.81
C THR A 278 -9.99 -41.13 29.90
N LYS A 279 -10.20 -42.32 29.30
CA LYS A 279 -9.27 -42.89 28.32
C LYS A 279 -9.47 -42.28 26.94
N VAL A 280 -10.71 -42.07 26.49
CA VAL A 280 -11.05 -41.46 25.20
C VAL A 280 -10.73 -39.95 25.19
N SER A 281 -11.00 -39.19 26.26
CA SER A 281 -10.60 -37.77 26.33
C SER A 281 -9.09 -37.59 26.48
N LYS A 282 -8.39 -38.52 27.16
CA LYS A 282 -6.92 -38.52 27.16
C LYS A 282 -6.40 -38.90 25.78
N GLN A 283 -6.90 -39.96 25.14
CA GLN A 283 -6.47 -40.46 23.84
C GLN A 283 -6.86 -39.56 22.66
N LEU A 284 -7.91 -38.74 22.77
CA LEU A 284 -8.22 -37.64 21.84
C LEU A 284 -7.27 -36.45 22.05
N LYS A 285 -6.78 -36.21 23.27
CA LYS A 285 -5.67 -35.26 23.52
C LYS A 285 -4.30 -35.82 23.13
N THR A 286 -4.08 -37.13 23.24
CA THR A 286 -2.87 -37.85 22.79
C THR A 286 -2.96 -38.39 21.36
N GLN A 287 -4.01 -38.09 20.60
CA GLN A 287 -4.06 -38.43 19.17
C GLN A 287 -2.97 -37.70 18.36
N LYS A 288 -2.32 -36.70 18.96
CA LYS A 288 -1.08 -36.09 18.46
C LYS A 288 0.15 -37.03 18.52
N TYR A 289 0.13 -38.10 19.32
CA TYR A 289 1.30 -38.99 19.52
C TYR A 289 1.26 -40.32 18.76
N PHE A 290 0.18 -40.62 18.01
CA PHE A 290 0.09 -41.85 17.21
C PHE A 290 -0.07 -41.60 15.69
N ARG A 291 -0.01 -40.33 15.25
CA ARG A 291 0.00 -39.96 13.82
C ARG A 291 1.37 -39.77 13.21
N SER A 292 2.44 -40.11 13.94
CA SER A 292 3.69 -40.54 13.31
C SER A 292 3.54 -41.99 12.82
N GLU A 293 2.51 -42.26 12.02
CA GLU A 293 2.65 -43.30 11.02
C GLU A 293 3.92 -42.93 10.26
N ARG A 294 4.94 -43.79 10.33
CA ARG A 294 6.08 -43.71 9.42
C ARG A 294 5.49 -43.64 8.02
N ILE A 295 5.36 -42.42 7.48
CA ILE A 295 5.12 -42.21 6.06
C ILE A 295 6.14 -43.12 5.39
N GLN A 296 5.69 -44.05 4.54
CA GLN A 296 6.62 -44.82 3.73
C GLN A 296 7.29 -43.83 2.78
N ARG A 297 8.39 -43.24 3.25
CA ARG A 297 9.18 -42.27 2.50
C ARG A 297 9.73 -42.98 1.27
N LYS A 298 9.61 -42.33 0.12
CA LYS A 298 10.13 -42.89 -1.13
C LYS A 298 11.64 -43.12 -0.94
N LYS A 299 12.15 -44.30 -1.30
CA LYS A 299 13.60 -44.54 -1.37
C LYS A 299 14.15 -43.75 -2.56
N ARG A 300 15.07 -42.83 -2.32
CA ARG A 300 15.53 -41.85 -3.32
C ARG A 300 17.05 -41.87 -3.47
N ASP A 301 17.52 -41.52 -4.66
CA ASP A 301 18.94 -41.45 -5.02
C ASP A 301 19.49 -40.05 -4.71
N LEU A 302 20.34 -39.95 -3.69
CA LEU A 302 20.95 -38.69 -3.24
C LEU A 302 21.92 -38.11 -4.28
N THR A 303 22.46 -38.91 -5.20
CA THR A 303 23.39 -38.42 -6.23
C THR A 303 22.70 -37.55 -7.27
N GLN A 304 21.39 -37.73 -7.49
CA GLN A 304 20.57 -36.86 -8.34
C GLN A 304 20.20 -35.54 -7.67
N LEU A 305 20.30 -35.47 -6.33
CA LEU A 305 19.99 -34.27 -5.54
C LEU A 305 21.16 -33.28 -5.50
N ILE A 306 22.39 -33.76 -5.59
CA ILE A 306 23.57 -32.92 -5.75
C ILE A 306 23.54 -32.37 -7.19
N ASN A 307 22.82 -31.25 -7.38
CA ASN A 307 22.89 -30.51 -8.64
C ASN A 307 24.31 -29.95 -8.75
N LYS A 308 25.18 -30.69 -9.42
CA LYS A 308 26.23 -30.08 -10.24
C LYS A 308 25.52 -29.35 -11.39
N ASN A 309 24.88 -28.22 -11.09
CA ASN A 309 25.13 -27.09 -11.96
C ASN A 309 26.59 -26.82 -11.68
N ALA A 310 27.49 -27.48 -12.43
CA ALA A 310 28.85 -27.00 -12.47
C ALA A 310 28.66 -25.52 -12.80
N ALA A 311 29.01 -24.66 -11.85
CA ALA A 311 29.58 -23.39 -12.24
C ALA A 311 30.73 -23.82 -13.14
N GLU A 312 30.45 -23.98 -14.44
CA GLU A 312 31.49 -23.95 -15.44
C GLU A 312 32.31 -22.71 -15.07
N ASN A 313 33.61 -22.77 -15.32
CA ASN A 313 34.59 -21.70 -15.11
C ASN A 313 34.28 -20.40 -15.91
N ILE A 314 33.01 -20.13 -16.17
CA ILE A 314 32.34 -18.91 -16.58
C ILE A 314 32.68 -17.77 -15.61
N ASP A 315 32.96 -18.01 -14.33
CA ASP A 315 33.31 -16.93 -13.39
C ASP A 315 34.53 -16.13 -13.86
N GLN A 316 35.59 -16.79 -14.36
CA GLN A 316 36.75 -16.06 -14.83
C GLN A 316 36.50 -15.40 -16.19
N GLN A 317 35.84 -16.07 -17.14
CA GLN A 317 35.53 -15.49 -18.46
C GLN A 317 34.49 -14.37 -18.42
N ILE A 318 33.51 -14.42 -17.51
CA ILE A 318 32.51 -13.36 -17.30
C ILE A 318 33.09 -12.24 -16.45
N VAL A 319 33.93 -12.53 -15.44
CA VAL A 319 34.69 -11.48 -14.75
C VAL A 319 35.60 -10.76 -15.74
N ASP A 320 36.30 -11.49 -16.61
CA ASP A 320 37.18 -10.91 -17.64
C ASP A 320 36.37 -10.18 -18.73
N ALA A 321 35.19 -10.69 -19.13
CA ALA A 321 34.29 -10.02 -20.09
C ALA A 321 33.56 -8.82 -19.49
N TYR A 322 33.20 -8.86 -18.20
CA TYR A 322 32.63 -7.74 -17.46
C TYR A 322 33.69 -6.68 -17.20
N GLN A 323 34.92 -7.07 -16.84
CA GLN A 323 36.07 -6.19 -16.74
C GLN A 323 36.42 -5.59 -18.10
N GLN A 324 36.40 -6.35 -19.19
CA GLN A 324 36.51 -5.83 -20.56
C GLN A 324 35.34 -4.93 -20.97
N SER A 325 34.13 -5.13 -20.42
CA SER A 325 32.98 -4.25 -20.66
C SER A 325 33.04 -2.96 -19.83
N ILE A 326 33.74 -2.99 -18.68
CA ILE A 326 34.07 -1.82 -17.85
C ILE A 326 35.22 -1.03 -18.48
N ASP A 327 36.22 -1.73 -19.04
CA ASP A 327 37.40 -1.17 -19.70
C ASP A 327 37.15 -0.82 -21.17
N ALA A 328 36.03 -1.24 -21.76
CA ALA A 328 35.56 -0.72 -23.02
C ALA A 328 35.27 0.77 -22.82
N PRO A 329 35.94 1.68 -23.55
CA PRO A 329 35.73 3.09 -23.36
C PRO A 329 34.25 3.40 -23.65
N LYS A 330 33.47 3.63 -22.59
CA LYS A 330 32.26 4.42 -22.71
C LYS A 330 32.70 5.68 -23.44
N THR A 331 32.14 5.91 -24.61
CA THR A 331 32.27 7.19 -25.31
C THR A 331 31.69 8.24 -24.38
N LEU A 332 32.57 8.87 -23.60
CA LEU A 332 32.22 9.94 -22.67
C LEU A 332 31.40 10.96 -23.45
N THR A 333 30.26 11.34 -22.89
CA THR A 333 29.45 12.43 -23.45
C THR A 333 30.32 13.69 -23.56
N VAL A 334 29.92 14.61 -24.43
CA VAL A 334 30.63 15.88 -24.62
C VAL A 334 30.88 16.58 -23.28
N ILE A 335 29.88 16.58 -22.41
CA ILE A 335 29.93 17.20 -21.08
C ILE A 335 30.84 16.45 -20.10
N GLU A 336 30.89 15.12 -20.15
CA GLU A 336 31.81 14.35 -19.31
C GLU A 336 33.27 14.52 -19.73
N ARG A 337 33.54 14.63 -21.05
CA ARG A 337 34.88 14.99 -21.56
C ARG A 337 35.30 16.37 -21.08
N TYR A 338 34.40 17.34 -21.15
CA TYR A 338 34.65 18.70 -20.69
C TYR A 338 34.90 18.76 -19.18
N ALA A 339 34.09 18.06 -18.38
CA ALA A 339 34.25 18.00 -16.93
C ALA A 339 35.65 17.49 -16.55
N LYS A 340 36.09 16.39 -17.17
CA LYS A 340 37.40 15.79 -16.88
C LYS A 340 38.55 16.72 -17.26
N ALA A 341 38.48 17.37 -18.44
CA ALA A 341 39.50 18.33 -18.86
C ALA A 341 39.57 19.55 -17.92
N ARG A 342 38.44 20.02 -17.39
CA ARG A 342 38.40 21.13 -16.43
C ARG A 342 38.92 20.74 -15.05
N GLU A 343 38.63 19.54 -14.57
CA GLU A 343 39.16 19.02 -13.31
C GLU A 343 40.69 18.79 -13.37
N GLU A 344 41.23 18.43 -14.53
CA GLU A 344 42.68 18.30 -14.75
C GLU A 344 43.39 19.66 -14.88
N PHE A 345 42.67 20.70 -15.33
CA PHE A 345 43.22 22.05 -15.53
C PHE A 345 43.16 22.93 -14.27
N ASP A 346 42.12 22.79 -13.45
CA ASP A 346 41.93 23.61 -12.25
C ASP A 346 42.73 23.03 -11.07
N THR A 347 43.63 23.81 -10.49
CA THR A 347 44.49 23.37 -9.37
C THR A 347 43.77 23.32 -8.01
N GLY A 348 42.49 23.70 -7.98
CA GLY A 348 41.65 23.78 -6.79
C GLY A 348 41.02 22.45 -6.37
N SER A 349 40.66 22.33 -5.09
CA SER A 349 39.93 21.17 -4.58
C SER A 349 38.47 21.17 -5.06
N VAL A 350 38.01 20.07 -5.66
CA VAL A 350 36.59 19.91 -6.05
C VAL A 350 35.73 19.75 -4.78
N LEU A 351 34.77 20.66 -4.60
CA LEU A 351 33.82 20.66 -3.49
C LEU A 351 32.51 19.95 -3.85
N ASN A 352 31.99 20.17 -5.06
CA ASN A 352 30.72 19.59 -5.51
C ASN A 352 30.71 19.44 -7.05
N ARG A 353 30.03 18.40 -7.55
CA ARG A 353 29.86 18.14 -8.97
C ARG A 353 28.47 17.56 -9.20
N LYS A 354 27.69 18.18 -10.07
CA LYS A 354 26.40 17.65 -10.54
C LYS A 354 26.27 17.80 -12.05
N ILE A 355 25.67 16.80 -12.68
CA ILE A 355 25.20 16.88 -14.07
C ILE A 355 23.67 16.78 -14.03
N TYR A 356 23.01 17.80 -14.56
CA TYR A 356 21.56 17.86 -14.69
C TYR A 356 21.15 17.56 -16.14
N LYS A 357 20.00 16.90 -16.33
CA LYS A 357 19.41 16.69 -17.65
C LYS A 357 18.58 17.91 -18.07
N LEU A 358 18.93 18.51 -19.20
CA LEU A 358 18.17 19.57 -19.87
C LEU A 358 17.51 19.00 -21.14
N ALA A 359 16.36 18.33 -20.97
CA ALA A 359 15.70 17.57 -22.04
C ALA A 359 16.64 16.51 -22.66
N ASN A 360 17.10 16.71 -23.91
CA ASN A 360 18.03 15.80 -24.61
C ASN A 360 19.51 16.16 -24.40
N ASN A 361 19.82 17.20 -23.62
CA ASN A 361 21.15 17.75 -23.39
C ASN A 361 21.51 17.66 -21.90
N ASP A 362 22.76 17.97 -21.55
CA ASP A 362 23.32 17.91 -20.21
C ASP A 362 23.83 19.29 -19.75
N LEU A 363 23.70 19.56 -18.45
CA LEU A 363 24.23 20.74 -17.77
C LEU A 363 25.14 20.30 -16.62
N LEU A 364 26.43 20.56 -16.75
CA LEU A 364 27.42 20.42 -15.69
C LEU A 364 27.40 21.65 -14.78
N VAL A 365 27.45 21.40 -13.48
CA VAL A 365 27.83 22.38 -12.46
C VAL A 365 28.93 21.78 -11.60
N LEU A 366 30.12 22.35 -11.69
CA LEU A 366 31.32 21.93 -10.97
C LEU A 366 31.76 23.08 -10.04
N ILE A 367 32.00 22.76 -8.78
CA ILE A 367 32.36 23.73 -7.74
C ILE A 367 33.74 23.39 -7.23
N THR A 368 34.68 24.33 -7.37
CA THR A 368 36.06 24.19 -6.91
C THR A 368 36.37 25.26 -5.86
N LYS A 369 37.30 24.94 -4.95
CA LYS A 369 37.86 25.89 -3.98
C LYS A 369 39.37 25.98 -4.17
N ASP A 370 39.85 27.18 -4.44
CA ASP A 370 41.26 27.51 -4.60
C ASP A 370 41.58 28.78 -3.81
N GLY A 371 42.63 28.74 -2.97
CA GLY A 371 43.05 29.89 -2.17
C GLY A 371 41.98 30.55 -1.28
N GLY A 372 40.94 29.82 -0.87
CA GLY A 372 39.81 30.35 -0.08
C GLY A 372 38.61 30.82 -0.92
N LYS A 373 38.75 30.90 -2.24
CA LYS A 373 37.70 31.38 -3.16
C LYS A 373 36.93 30.22 -3.75
N ILE A 374 35.61 30.35 -3.83
CA ILE A 374 34.74 29.36 -4.48
C ILE A 374 34.59 29.76 -5.95
N LYS A 375 34.88 28.83 -6.86
CA LYS A 375 34.57 28.97 -8.28
C LYS A 375 33.47 27.99 -8.66
N VAL A 376 32.49 28.47 -9.41
CA VAL A 376 31.41 27.66 -9.98
C VAL A 376 31.58 27.65 -11.49
N HIS A 377 31.86 26.49 -12.03
CA HIS A 377 32.01 26.20 -13.45
C HIS A 377 30.71 25.57 -13.96
N LEU A 378 30.02 26.25 -14.87
CA LEU A 378 28.84 25.74 -15.53
C LEU A 378 29.14 25.46 -17.00
N ALA A 379 28.67 24.33 -17.52
CA ALA A 379 28.78 24.02 -18.95
C ALA A 379 27.60 23.21 -19.46
N THR A 380 27.18 23.44 -20.70
CA THR A 380 26.11 22.66 -21.34
C THR A 380 26.39 22.43 -22.82
N ASP A 381 25.96 21.26 -23.33
CA ASP A 381 25.99 20.91 -24.75
C ASP A 381 24.75 21.39 -25.52
N TYR A 382 23.89 22.17 -24.85
CA TYR A 382 22.76 22.86 -25.47
C TYR A 382 23.23 23.73 -26.65
N LYS A 383 22.61 23.54 -27.82
CA LYS A 383 23.05 24.17 -29.08
C LYS A 383 22.57 25.60 -29.27
N ILE A 384 21.50 25.99 -28.58
CA ILE A 384 20.95 27.35 -28.61
C ILE A 384 21.64 28.17 -27.50
N PRO A 385 21.96 29.45 -27.71
CA PRO A 385 22.52 30.30 -26.66
C PRO A 385 21.68 30.30 -25.40
N VAL A 386 22.32 30.02 -24.26
CA VAL A 386 21.65 29.96 -22.95
C VAL A 386 22.13 31.09 -22.04
N THR A 387 21.22 31.57 -21.19
CA THR A 387 21.51 32.56 -20.15
C THR A 387 21.21 31.95 -18.78
N LEU A 388 22.14 32.09 -17.84
CA LEU A 388 21.94 31.69 -16.46
C LEU A 388 21.18 32.81 -15.73
N HIS A 389 20.01 32.53 -15.18
CA HIS A 389 19.32 33.43 -14.24
C HIS A 389 19.53 32.86 -12.83
N TRP A 390 20.35 33.51 -12.02
CA TRP A 390 20.87 32.93 -10.79
C TRP A 390 20.91 33.90 -9.61
N ALA A 391 20.96 33.32 -8.43
CA ALA A 391 21.11 33.98 -7.15
C ALA A 391 21.92 33.09 -6.20
N LEU A 392 22.39 33.66 -5.10
CA LEU A 392 23.08 32.92 -4.04
C LEU A 392 22.12 32.55 -2.92
N SER A 393 22.45 31.52 -2.14
CA SER A 393 21.74 31.12 -0.93
C SER A 393 22.71 31.05 0.26
N ARG A 394 22.24 31.40 1.47
CA ARG A 394 23.08 31.34 2.69
C ARG A 394 22.92 30.03 3.41
N THR A 395 21.70 29.77 3.92
CA THR A 395 21.39 28.61 4.76
C THR A 395 20.27 27.74 4.20
N THR A 396 19.41 28.30 3.36
CA THR A 396 18.21 27.61 2.86
C THR A 396 18.38 27.31 1.37
N PRO A 397 18.44 26.02 0.94
CA PRO A 397 18.44 25.68 -0.47
C PRO A 397 17.21 26.25 -1.19
N GLY A 398 17.41 26.88 -2.35
CA GLY A 398 16.34 27.54 -3.11
C GLY A 398 16.03 28.99 -2.68
N GLU A 399 16.76 29.53 -1.71
CA GLU A 399 16.75 30.96 -1.41
C GLU A 399 17.35 31.76 -2.58
N TRP A 400 16.75 32.93 -2.87
CA TRP A 400 17.20 33.87 -3.90
C TRP A 400 17.73 35.14 -3.24
N LEU A 401 19.05 35.23 -3.08
CA LEU A 401 19.75 36.43 -2.61
C LEU A 401 20.62 37.03 -3.72
N GLU A 402 20.60 38.37 -3.78
CA GLU A 402 21.40 39.13 -4.72
C GLU A 402 22.91 38.80 -4.56
N PRO A 403 23.59 38.38 -5.64
CA PRO A 403 25.03 38.16 -5.61
C PRO A 403 25.79 39.47 -5.34
N PRO A 404 26.88 39.44 -4.55
CA PRO A 404 27.67 40.65 -4.31
C PRO A 404 28.35 41.11 -5.60
N ALA A 405 28.59 42.43 -5.73
CA ALA A 405 29.13 43.04 -6.95
C ALA A 405 30.45 42.42 -7.44
N GLY A 406 31.29 41.91 -6.51
CA GLY A 406 32.55 41.24 -6.83
C GLY A 406 32.41 39.83 -7.41
N SER A 407 31.21 39.26 -7.45
CA SER A 407 30.91 37.92 -7.97
C SER A 407 30.16 37.94 -9.30
N ILE A 408 29.83 39.13 -9.84
CA ILE A 408 29.04 39.29 -11.06
C ILE A 408 29.97 39.23 -12.29
N PRO A 409 29.81 38.23 -13.18
CA PRO A 409 30.66 38.13 -14.36
C PRO A 409 30.43 39.29 -15.35
N PRO A 410 31.45 39.69 -16.15
CA PRO A 410 31.30 40.73 -17.17
C PRO A 410 30.21 40.40 -18.19
N GLY A 411 29.36 41.38 -18.51
CA GLY A 411 28.25 41.21 -19.46
C GLY A 411 26.95 40.69 -18.83
N SER A 412 26.88 40.59 -17.50
CA SER A 412 25.65 40.22 -16.79
C SER A 412 24.68 41.40 -16.63
N VAL A 413 23.39 41.09 -16.56
CA VAL A 413 22.29 42.04 -16.27
C VAL A 413 21.78 41.80 -14.85
N ILE A 414 21.76 42.84 -14.03
CA ILE A 414 21.29 42.76 -12.64
C ILE A 414 19.76 42.90 -12.63
N MET A 415 19.09 41.99 -11.92
CA MET A 415 17.64 41.94 -11.73
C MET A 415 17.30 42.07 -10.24
N ASP A 416 16.01 42.14 -9.88
CA ASP A 416 15.60 42.14 -8.47
C ASP A 416 15.92 40.79 -7.82
N LYS A 417 16.92 40.76 -6.94
CA LYS A 417 17.45 39.58 -6.21
C LYS A 417 18.10 38.48 -7.05
N ALA A 418 18.37 38.73 -8.33
CA ALA A 418 18.98 37.77 -9.24
C ALA A 418 19.87 38.46 -10.28
N VAL A 419 20.70 37.67 -10.95
CA VAL A 419 21.58 38.14 -12.03
C VAL A 419 21.39 37.23 -13.24
N GLU A 420 21.32 37.84 -14.42
CA GLU A 420 21.30 37.14 -15.69
C GLU A 420 22.67 37.20 -16.36
N THR A 421 23.30 36.06 -16.56
CA THR A 421 24.64 35.96 -17.14
C THR A 421 24.64 35.03 -18.36
N PRO A 422 24.96 35.53 -19.56
CA PRO A 422 25.00 34.69 -20.76
C PRO A 422 26.19 33.72 -20.73
N PHE A 423 25.98 32.50 -21.20
CA PHE A 423 27.07 31.55 -21.39
C PHE A 423 27.93 31.95 -22.59
N LYS A 424 29.22 31.64 -22.54
CA LYS A 424 30.16 31.84 -23.64
C LYS A 424 30.27 30.56 -24.46
N ALA A 425 30.11 30.67 -25.77
CA ALA A 425 30.43 29.56 -26.68
C ALA A 425 31.93 29.24 -26.64
N GLY A 426 32.27 27.94 -26.71
CA GLY A 426 33.66 27.51 -26.73
C GLY A 426 34.46 28.05 -27.91
N SER A 427 35.77 28.23 -27.70
CA SER A 427 36.73 28.62 -28.75
C SER A 427 37.10 27.40 -29.60
N SER A 428 37.33 27.58 -30.90
CA SER A 428 37.70 26.51 -31.85
C SER A 428 39.05 25.83 -31.60
N SER A 429 39.78 26.27 -30.56
CA SER A 429 41.12 25.79 -30.18
C SER A 429 41.15 25.02 -28.85
N ASP A 430 39.99 24.81 -28.22
CA ASP A 430 39.85 24.21 -26.89
C ASP A 430 38.79 23.08 -26.96
N PRO A 431 38.92 21.94 -26.23
CA PRO A 431 37.85 20.94 -26.07
C PRO A 431 36.48 21.51 -25.67
N SER A 432 36.41 22.78 -25.28
CA SER A 432 35.17 23.56 -25.12
C SER A 432 34.39 23.80 -26.42
N SER A 433 34.91 23.55 -27.62
CA SER A 433 34.27 23.90 -28.90
C SER A 433 32.87 23.31 -29.12
N GLU A 434 32.51 22.26 -28.39
CA GLU A 434 31.21 21.57 -28.48
C GLU A 434 30.20 21.98 -27.38
N VAL A 435 30.62 22.82 -26.42
CA VAL A 435 29.82 23.26 -25.26
C VAL A 435 29.81 24.79 -25.10
N GLN A 436 28.80 25.29 -24.40
CA GLN A 436 28.78 26.65 -23.88
C GLN A 436 29.14 26.61 -22.40
N SER A 437 29.95 27.56 -21.91
CA SER A 437 30.44 27.56 -20.53
C SER A 437 30.39 28.93 -19.85
N LEU A 438 30.33 28.93 -18.52
CA LEU A 438 30.29 30.10 -17.67
C LEU A 438 31.02 29.81 -16.36
N ASP A 439 31.92 30.71 -15.97
CA ASP A 439 32.65 30.65 -14.71
C ASP A 439 32.19 31.81 -13.81
N ILE A 440 31.82 31.49 -12.56
CA ILE A 440 31.41 32.45 -11.53
C ILE A 440 32.37 32.32 -10.35
N GLU A 441 32.95 33.43 -9.90
CA GLU A 441 33.78 33.48 -8.70
C GLU A 441 32.96 34.06 -7.54
N VAL A 442 32.88 33.34 -6.43
CA VAL A 442 32.20 33.78 -5.21
C VAL A 442 33.25 34.01 -4.12
N ASN A 443 33.49 35.29 -3.83
CA ASN A 443 34.51 35.76 -2.88
C ASN A 443 33.98 35.97 -1.46
N ASP A 444 32.80 35.42 -1.14
CA ASP A 444 32.13 35.57 0.15
C ASP A 444 31.78 34.18 0.71
N GLU A 445 32.49 33.78 1.78
CA GLU A 445 32.32 32.47 2.44
C GLU A 445 30.99 32.35 3.20
N THR A 446 30.21 33.42 3.30
CA THR A 446 28.94 33.41 4.02
C THR A 446 27.78 32.84 3.20
N PHE A 447 27.97 32.61 1.90
CA PHE A 447 27.01 31.91 1.04
C PHE A 447 27.26 30.41 1.04
N GLY A 448 26.18 29.64 1.17
CA GLY A 448 26.19 28.17 1.22
C GLY A 448 25.84 27.49 -0.10
N GLY A 449 25.33 28.21 -1.10
CA GLY A 449 24.97 27.62 -2.40
C GLY A 449 24.55 28.60 -3.48
N LEU A 450 24.23 28.03 -4.64
CA LEU A 450 23.74 28.69 -5.85
C LEU A 450 22.33 28.17 -6.18
N THR A 451 21.40 29.09 -6.43
CA THR A 451 20.05 28.79 -6.93
C THR A 451 19.92 29.42 -8.33
N PHE A 452 19.41 28.68 -9.30
CA PHE A 452 19.36 29.18 -10.68
C PHE A 452 18.30 28.51 -11.55
N VAL A 453 18.01 29.13 -12.69
CA VAL A 453 17.27 28.57 -13.82
C VAL A 453 17.98 28.94 -15.12
N ILE A 454 17.73 28.19 -16.19
CA ILE A 454 18.34 28.45 -17.49
C ILE A 454 17.28 29.07 -18.42
N LEU A 455 17.58 30.23 -19.00
CA LEU A 455 16.77 30.89 -20.00
C LEU A 455 17.32 30.59 -21.39
N SER A 456 16.47 30.07 -22.28
CA SER A 456 16.80 29.81 -23.68
C SER A 456 15.61 30.16 -24.56
N ASP A 457 15.79 31.03 -25.55
CA ASP A 457 14.75 31.41 -26.52
C ASP A 457 13.39 31.80 -25.87
N GLY A 458 13.45 32.56 -24.77
CA GLY A 458 12.26 32.97 -24.01
C GLY A 458 11.60 31.87 -23.15
N GLN A 459 12.18 30.65 -23.10
CA GLN A 459 11.71 29.55 -22.26
C GLN A 459 12.58 29.35 -21.02
N TRP A 460 11.92 29.12 -19.88
CA TRP A 460 12.57 28.78 -18.62
C TRP A 460 12.75 27.27 -18.49
N LEU A 461 14.00 26.82 -18.58
CA LEU A 461 14.36 25.44 -18.31
C LEU A 461 14.57 25.26 -16.80
N LYS A 462 13.87 24.29 -16.23
CA LYS A 462 13.79 23.99 -14.80
C LYS A 462 14.11 22.52 -14.52
N ASN A 463 14.49 22.22 -13.29
CA ASN A 463 14.72 20.86 -12.81
C ASN A 463 13.40 20.20 -12.43
N ASN A 464 12.77 19.46 -13.36
CA ASN A 464 11.49 18.76 -13.13
C ASN A 464 10.40 19.66 -12.53
N GLY A 465 10.30 20.90 -13.03
CA GLY A 465 9.32 21.91 -12.57
C GLY A 465 9.77 22.77 -11.39
N SER A 466 10.94 22.51 -10.80
CA SER A 466 11.54 23.32 -9.72
C SER A 466 12.82 24.03 -10.17
N ASP A 467 13.24 25.06 -9.44
CA ASP A 467 14.51 25.75 -9.73
C ASP A 467 15.71 24.85 -9.40
N PHE A 468 16.85 25.06 -10.08
CA PHE A 468 18.08 24.34 -9.75
C PHE A 468 18.68 24.91 -8.46
N SER A 469 19.21 24.03 -7.62
CA SER A 469 19.98 24.44 -6.43
C SER A 469 21.16 23.50 -6.19
N ILE A 470 22.30 24.08 -5.83
CA ILE A 470 23.53 23.36 -5.51
C ILE A 470 24.26 24.04 -4.35
N GLU A 471 24.75 23.25 -3.39
CA GLU A 471 25.48 23.74 -2.23
C GLU A 471 26.99 23.80 -2.50
N PHE A 472 27.67 24.85 -2.03
CA PHE A 472 29.12 24.99 -2.16
C PHE A 472 29.88 24.03 -1.25
N GLY A 473 29.32 23.72 -0.07
CA GLY A 473 29.93 22.83 0.92
C GLY A 473 29.01 21.66 1.24
N GLY A 474 28.85 20.71 0.32
CA GLY A 474 28.21 19.45 0.65
C GLY A 474 29.01 18.78 1.76
N LYS A 475 28.34 18.36 2.85
CA LYS A 475 28.94 17.41 3.80
C LYS A 475 29.41 16.22 2.97
N LYS A 476 30.72 16.11 2.70
CA LYS A 476 31.32 14.83 2.37
C LYS A 476 30.98 13.95 3.57
N GLN A 477 29.99 13.07 3.43
CA GLN A 477 30.20 11.74 4.00
C GLN A 477 31.55 11.35 3.45
N ILE A 478 32.54 11.25 4.33
CA ILE A 478 33.85 10.75 3.98
C ILE A 478 33.57 9.35 3.45
N GLN A 479 33.37 9.23 2.13
CA GLN A 479 33.54 7.97 1.45
C GLN A 479 35.01 7.67 1.69
N LYS A 480 35.29 6.80 2.67
CA LYS A 480 36.56 6.09 2.69
C LYS A 480 36.68 5.52 1.28
N ASP A 481 37.71 5.95 0.56
CA ASP A 481 37.96 5.46 -0.78
C ASP A 481 38.12 3.93 -0.68
N VAL A 482 37.10 3.19 -1.11
CA VAL A 482 37.08 1.72 -1.06
C VAL A 482 37.85 1.19 -2.27
N GLY A 483 39.10 1.64 -2.42
CA GLY A 483 39.96 1.31 -3.55
C GLY A 483 39.33 1.50 -4.94
N ASP A 484 39.89 0.82 -5.93
CA ASP A 484 39.35 0.81 -7.30
C ASP A 484 38.00 0.07 -7.43
N GLY A 485 37.60 -0.68 -6.39
CA GLY A 485 36.38 -1.50 -6.34
C GLY A 485 36.42 -2.70 -7.28
N LYS A 486 37.61 -3.14 -7.68
CA LYS A 486 37.82 -4.30 -8.53
C LYS A 486 37.23 -5.56 -7.89
N GLY A 487 36.48 -6.34 -8.67
CA GLY A 487 35.74 -7.51 -8.17
C GLY A 487 34.39 -7.21 -7.49
N THR A 488 33.88 -5.97 -7.60
CA THR A 488 32.55 -5.59 -7.11
C THR A 488 31.70 -4.97 -8.21
N ALA A 489 30.38 -4.88 -8.01
CA ALA A 489 29.48 -4.15 -8.90
C ALA A 489 29.50 -2.63 -8.65
N LYS A 490 30.70 -2.03 -8.53
CA LYS A 490 30.91 -0.63 -8.11
C LYS A 490 29.98 0.35 -8.83
N SER A 491 29.96 0.33 -10.17
CA SER A 491 29.12 1.26 -10.95
C SER A 491 27.62 1.13 -10.64
N LEU A 492 27.13 -0.08 -10.36
CA LEU A 492 25.72 -0.28 -9.98
C LEU A 492 25.48 0.17 -8.53
N LEU A 493 26.41 -0.13 -7.63
CA LEU A 493 26.33 0.27 -6.22
C LEU A 493 26.40 1.80 -6.05
N ASP A 494 27.24 2.48 -6.82
CA ASP A 494 27.32 3.95 -6.85
C ASP A 494 25.97 4.53 -7.30
N LYS A 495 25.40 3.98 -8.37
CA LYS A 495 24.06 4.39 -8.86
C LYS A 495 22.97 4.12 -7.82
N ILE A 496 23.01 2.97 -7.14
CA ILE A 496 22.09 2.64 -6.04
C ILE A 496 22.22 3.69 -4.93
N ALA A 497 23.45 4.06 -4.55
CA ALA A 497 23.70 5.06 -3.52
C ALA A 497 23.18 6.45 -3.93
N GLU A 498 23.32 6.84 -5.20
CA GLU A 498 22.78 8.10 -5.73
C GLU A 498 21.26 8.17 -5.64
N VAL A 499 20.57 7.07 -5.99
CA VAL A 499 19.09 7.01 -5.99
C VAL A 499 18.49 6.62 -4.64
N GLU A 500 19.30 6.26 -3.64
CA GLU A 500 18.82 5.86 -2.31
C GLU A 500 18.00 6.98 -1.64
N SER A 501 18.35 8.24 -1.90
CA SER A 501 17.63 9.41 -1.39
C SER A 501 16.17 9.48 -1.88
N GLU A 502 15.90 8.95 -3.07
CA GLU A 502 14.56 8.79 -3.64
C GLU A 502 13.91 7.48 -3.19
N ALA A 503 14.69 6.39 -3.12
CA ALA A 503 14.21 5.08 -2.69
C ALA A 503 13.70 5.07 -1.24
N GLN A 504 14.32 5.85 -0.34
CA GLN A 504 13.90 5.96 1.07
C GLN A 504 12.54 6.65 1.26
N LYS A 505 11.92 7.23 0.22
CA LYS A 505 10.58 7.83 0.32
C LYS A 505 9.55 6.79 0.74
N SER A 506 9.58 5.60 0.12
CA SER A 506 8.73 4.47 0.47
C SER A 506 9.20 3.17 -0.21
N PHE A 507 8.69 2.02 0.27
CA PHE A 507 8.90 0.73 -0.39
C PHE A 507 8.49 0.72 -1.87
N MET A 508 7.40 1.39 -2.24
CA MET A 508 6.97 1.48 -3.63
C MET A 508 8.05 2.11 -4.52
N HIS A 509 8.68 3.21 -4.07
CA HIS A 509 9.78 3.84 -4.81
C HIS A 509 10.97 2.90 -4.90
N ARG A 510 11.39 2.31 -3.77
CA ARG A 510 12.53 1.39 -3.73
C ARG A 510 12.36 0.20 -4.66
N PHE A 511 11.18 -0.45 -4.66
CA PHE A 511 10.93 -1.61 -5.52
C PHE A 511 10.82 -1.23 -7.00
N ASN A 512 10.26 -0.06 -7.33
CA ASN A 512 10.24 0.42 -8.71
C ASN A 512 11.64 0.76 -9.22
N ILE A 513 12.46 1.45 -8.41
CA ILE A 513 13.85 1.73 -8.77
C ILE A 513 14.65 0.43 -8.90
N ALA A 514 14.46 -0.52 -7.99
CA ALA A 514 15.09 -1.84 -8.10
C ALA A 514 14.68 -2.55 -9.39
N ALA A 515 13.39 -2.51 -9.75
CA ALA A 515 12.87 -3.05 -11.00
C ALA A 515 13.52 -2.39 -12.23
N ASP A 516 13.68 -1.06 -12.22
CA ASP A 516 14.36 -0.31 -13.29
C ASP A 516 15.85 -0.68 -13.42
N LEU A 517 16.48 -1.15 -12.34
CA LEU A 517 17.87 -1.56 -12.30
C LEU A 517 18.11 -3.03 -12.63
N ILE A 518 17.07 -3.89 -12.71
CA ILE A 518 17.24 -5.33 -12.94
C ILE A 518 17.96 -5.64 -14.25
N ASP A 519 17.63 -4.95 -15.34
CA ASP A 519 18.32 -5.19 -16.62
C ASP A 519 19.80 -4.82 -16.56
N GLN A 520 20.13 -3.73 -15.88
CA GLN A 520 21.52 -3.33 -15.66
C GLN A 520 22.25 -4.33 -14.77
N ALA A 521 21.61 -4.80 -13.69
CA ALA A 521 22.17 -5.78 -12.77
C ALA A 521 22.42 -7.13 -13.46
N LYS A 522 21.46 -7.60 -14.26
CA LYS A 522 21.57 -8.80 -15.09
C LYS A 522 22.74 -8.70 -16.09
N ASN A 523 22.87 -7.56 -16.77
CA ASN A 523 23.97 -7.33 -17.72
C ASN A 523 25.33 -7.20 -17.01
N GLY A 524 25.33 -6.81 -15.73
CA GLY A 524 26.52 -6.79 -14.87
C GLY A 524 26.89 -8.15 -14.27
N GLY A 525 26.26 -9.23 -14.73
CA GLY A 525 26.57 -10.58 -14.28
C GLY A 525 26.13 -10.90 -12.85
N GLN A 526 26.75 -11.93 -12.27
CA GLN A 526 26.48 -12.35 -10.90
C GLN A 526 26.79 -11.24 -9.88
N LEU A 527 27.84 -10.44 -10.12
CA LEU A 527 28.18 -9.29 -9.28
C LEU A 527 27.08 -8.22 -9.31
N GLY A 528 26.52 -7.91 -10.50
CA GLY A 528 25.42 -6.95 -10.61
C GLY A 528 24.18 -7.37 -9.82
N LEU A 529 23.77 -8.63 -9.94
CA LEU A 529 22.66 -9.18 -9.15
C LEU A 529 22.99 -9.25 -7.65
N ALA A 530 24.24 -9.54 -7.28
CA ALA A 530 24.68 -9.47 -5.89
C ALA A 530 24.58 -8.05 -5.33
N GLY A 531 24.78 -7.01 -6.15
CA GLY A 531 24.54 -5.62 -5.76
C GLY A 531 23.08 -5.35 -5.38
N ILE A 532 22.13 -5.85 -6.18
CA ILE A 532 20.70 -5.77 -5.86
C ILE A 532 20.38 -6.56 -4.58
N LEU A 533 20.96 -7.76 -4.42
CA LEU A 533 20.80 -8.57 -3.22
C LEU A 533 21.25 -7.84 -1.97
N VAL A 534 22.44 -7.25 -1.97
CA VAL A 534 22.96 -6.48 -0.83
C VAL A 534 22.02 -5.34 -0.48
N TRP A 535 21.54 -4.61 -1.49
CA TRP A 535 20.64 -3.49 -1.30
C TRP A 535 19.29 -3.90 -0.69
N MET A 536 18.65 -4.94 -1.24
CA MET A 536 17.38 -5.45 -0.71
C MET A 536 17.56 -6.10 0.67
N ARG A 537 18.69 -6.76 0.93
CA ARG A 537 18.99 -7.33 2.24
C ARG A 537 19.17 -6.24 3.30
N PHE A 538 19.86 -5.15 2.99
CA PHE A 538 20.00 -4.01 3.91
C PHE A 538 18.64 -3.35 4.21
N MET A 539 17.75 -3.30 3.23
CA MET A 539 16.36 -2.94 3.47
C MET A 539 15.67 -3.92 4.43
N ALA A 540 15.74 -5.22 4.15
CA ALA A 540 15.06 -6.25 4.94
C ALA A 540 15.56 -6.33 6.40
N THR A 541 16.85 -6.04 6.64
CA THR A 541 17.47 -6.04 7.98
C THR A 541 17.46 -4.67 8.66
N ARG A 542 16.60 -3.74 8.22
CA ARG A 542 16.41 -2.40 8.81
C ARG A 542 17.66 -1.51 8.82
N GLN A 543 18.62 -1.75 7.93
CA GLN A 543 19.82 -0.91 7.78
C GLN A 543 19.54 0.33 6.92
N LEU A 544 18.46 0.31 6.13
CA LEU A 544 18.01 1.42 5.30
C LEU A 544 16.68 1.97 5.80
N ILE A 545 16.47 3.26 5.53
CA ILE A 545 15.22 3.94 5.85
C ILE A 545 14.11 3.44 4.91
N TRP A 546 13.01 2.97 5.48
CA TRP A 546 11.89 2.41 4.71
C TRP A 546 10.96 3.46 4.12
N ASN A 547 10.73 4.55 4.85
CA ASN A 547 9.84 5.63 4.45
C ASN A 547 10.31 6.97 5.03
N LYS A 548 10.06 8.06 4.30
CA LYS A 548 10.37 9.41 4.75
C LYS A 548 9.34 10.39 4.18
N ASN A 549 8.40 10.81 5.02
CA ASN A 549 7.41 11.86 4.70
C ASN A 549 6.65 11.63 3.38
N TYR A 550 6.34 10.38 3.04
CA TYR A 550 5.58 10.04 1.84
C TYR A 550 4.52 9.00 2.18
N ASN A 551 3.27 9.25 1.78
CA ASN A 551 2.16 8.34 2.01
C ASN A 551 1.98 7.43 0.79
N VAL A 552 2.01 6.11 0.98
CA VAL A 552 1.75 5.13 -0.07
C VAL A 552 0.70 4.14 0.37
N LYS A 553 -0.31 3.95 -0.49
CA LYS A 553 -1.33 2.94 -0.24
C LYS A 553 -0.73 1.54 -0.34
N PRO A 554 -1.09 0.59 0.54
CA PRO A 554 -0.61 -0.80 0.47
C PRO A 554 -0.71 -1.47 -0.92
N ARG A 555 -1.77 -1.17 -1.69
CA ARG A 555 -1.94 -1.67 -3.07
C ARG A 555 -0.81 -1.24 -4.03
N GLU A 556 -0.26 -0.05 -3.84
CA GLU A 556 0.81 0.50 -4.68
C GLU A 556 2.15 -0.16 -4.35
N ILE A 557 2.37 -0.50 -3.07
CA ILE A 557 3.53 -1.31 -2.64
C ILE A 557 3.43 -2.72 -3.24
N SER A 558 2.26 -3.37 -3.12
CA SER A 558 2.01 -4.70 -3.68
C SER A 558 2.26 -4.75 -5.19
N LYS A 559 1.82 -3.72 -5.93
CA LYS A 559 2.05 -3.62 -7.37
C LYS A 559 3.53 -3.43 -7.71
N ALA A 560 4.28 -2.64 -6.93
CA ALA A 560 5.71 -2.46 -7.15
C ALA A 560 6.52 -3.73 -6.84
N GLN A 561 6.14 -4.47 -5.79
CA GLN A 561 6.69 -5.81 -5.51
C GLN A 561 6.39 -6.78 -6.65
N ASP A 562 5.16 -6.78 -7.16
CA ASP A 562 4.74 -7.66 -8.25
C ASP A 562 5.60 -7.45 -9.49
N ARG A 563 5.79 -6.19 -9.88
CA ARG A 563 6.68 -5.79 -10.97
C ARG A 563 8.11 -6.28 -10.79
N LEU A 564 8.69 -6.05 -9.60
CA LEU A 564 10.07 -6.46 -9.30
C LEU A 564 10.22 -7.99 -9.34
N THR A 565 9.29 -8.72 -8.71
CA THR A 565 9.33 -10.18 -8.61
C THR A 565 9.06 -10.86 -9.95
N GLU A 566 8.25 -10.27 -10.83
CA GLU A 566 8.05 -10.75 -12.20
C GLU A 566 9.33 -10.62 -13.03
N LEU A 567 10.04 -9.49 -12.94
CA LEU A 567 11.34 -9.32 -13.60
C LEU A 567 12.37 -10.33 -13.09
N LEU A 568 12.43 -10.54 -11.77
CA LEU A 568 13.32 -11.54 -11.17
C LEU A 568 12.95 -12.97 -11.60
N GLN A 569 11.66 -13.31 -11.67
CA GLN A 569 11.21 -14.60 -12.21
C GLN A 569 11.70 -14.79 -13.65
N ASN A 570 11.64 -13.75 -14.49
CA ASN A 570 12.11 -13.82 -15.87
C ASN A 570 13.62 -14.05 -15.93
N VAL A 571 14.40 -13.37 -15.07
CA VAL A 571 15.85 -13.63 -14.95
C VAL A 571 16.12 -15.07 -14.52
N TYR A 572 15.39 -15.58 -13.53
CA TYR A 572 15.51 -16.97 -13.05
C TYR A 572 15.23 -18.00 -14.17
N ALA A 573 14.19 -17.76 -14.96
CA ALA A 573 13.79 -18.65 -16.05
C ALA A 573 14.78 -18.64 -17.22
N SER A 574 15.26 -17.45 -17.60
CA SER A 574 16.13 -17.26 -18.77
C SER A 574 17.61 -17.50 -18.51
N TYR A 575 18.09 -17.34 -17.27
CA TYR A 575 19.51 -17.41 -16.94
C TYR A 575 19.78 -18.40 -15.79
N PRO A 576 19.93 -19.71 -16.07
CA PRO A 576 20.15 -20.74 -15.06
C PRO A 576 21.31 -20.47 -14.10
N GLN A 577 22.37 -19.82 -14.58
CA GLN A 577 23.54 -19.43 -13.79
C GLN A 577 23.24 -18.40 -12.68
N TYR A 578 22.14 -17.65 -12.79
CA TYR A 578 21.77 -16.62 -11.82
C TYR A 578 20.68 -17.08 -10.83
N ARG A 579 20.21 -18.33 -10.93
CA ARG A 579 19.06 -18.81 -10.16
C ARG A 579 19.24 -18.65 -8.64
N GLU A 580 20.40 -19.00 -8.11
CA GLU A 580 20.64 -18.92 -6.67
C GLU A 580 20.68 -17.47 -6.17
N VAL A 581 21.36 -16.56 -6.88
CA VAL A 581 21.37 -15.14 -6.50
C VAL A 581 20.00 -14.51 -6.63
N VAL A 582 19.22 -14.86 -7.66
CA VAL A 582 17.84 -14.40 -7.81
C VAL A 582 16.94 -14.91 -6.69
N ARG A 583 17.07 -16.20 -6.31
CA ARG A 583 16.35 -16.75 -5.15
C ARG A 583 16.67 -15.99 -3.86
N MET A 584 17.93 -15.64 -3.65
CA MET A 584 18.34 -14.83 -2.50
C MET A 584 17.75 -13.42 -2.54
N ILE A 585 17.61 -12.80 -3.72
CA ILE A 585 16.94 -11.49 -3.82
C ILE A 585 15.45 -11.65 -3.48
N LEU A 586 14.79 -12.65 -4.07
CA LEU A 586 13.36 -12.92 -3.84
C LEU A 586 13.04 -13.20 -2.36
N SER A 587 13.96 -13.80 -1.60
CA SER A 587 13.74 -14.04 -0.16
C SER A 587 13.72 -12.78 0.70
N THR A 588 14.18 -11.64 0.17
CA THR A 588 14.19 -10.34 0.86
C THR A 588 13.01 -9.44 0.52
N VAL A 589 12.16 -9.86 -0.42
CA VAL A 589 11.00 -9.09 -0.89
C VAL A 589 9.72 -9.91 -0.81
N GLY A 590 8.60 -9.27 -0.50
CA GLY A 590 7.29 -9.92 -0.56
C GLY A 590 6.92 -10.33 -1.99
N ARG A 591 6.02 -11.32 -2.10
CA ARG A 591 5.55 -11.85 -3.40
C ARG A 591 4.97 -10.77 -4.32
N GLY A 592 4.28 -9.79 -3.75
CA GLY A 592 3.46 -8.85 -4.49
C GLY A 592 2.26 -9.53 -5.17
N GLY A 593 1.44 -8.72 -5.82
CA GLY A 593 0.29 -9.16 -6.59
C GLY A 593 -0.56 -8.00 -7.10
N GLU A 594 -1.31 -8.26 -8.17
CA GLU A 594 -2.34 -7.34 -8.68
C GLU A 594 -3.58 -7.33 -7.78
N GLY A 595 -4.26 -6.18 -7.71
CA GLY A 595 -5.58 -6.05 -7.06
C GLY A 595 -5.56 -5.83 -5.54
N ASP A 596 -6.58 -6.37 -4.87
CA ASP A 596 -6.98 -6.02 -3.50
C ASP A 596 -6.09 -6.61 -2.39
N VAL A 597 -5.07 -7.43 -2.69
CA VAL A 597 -4.27 -8.11 -1.63
C VAL A 597 -3.60 -7.10 -0.69
N GLY A 598 -3.02 -6.02 -1.23
CA GLY A 598 -2.52 -4.92 -0.40
C GLY A 598 -3.65 -4.15 0.28
N GLN A 599 -4.78 -3.93 -0.41
CA GLN A 599 -5.93 -3.20 0.12
C GLN A 599 -6.59 -3.92 1.31
N ARG A 600 -6.57 -5.26 1.33
CA ARG A 600 -7.07 -6.08 2.45
C ARG A 600 -6.41 -5.76 3.78
N ILE A 601 -5.14 -5.35 3.78
CA ILE A 601 -4.47 -4.87 5.00
C ILE A 601 -5.27 -3.74 5.64
N ARG A 602 -5.78 -2.79 4.84
CA ARG A 602 -6.56 -1.66 5.33
C ARG A 602 -8.00 -2.06 5.68
N ASP A 603 -8.60 -2.91 4.87
CA ASP A 603 -10.01 -3.25 5.00
C ASP A 603 -10.25 -4.17 6.20
N GLU A 604 -9.38 -5.17 6.40
CA GLU A 604 -9.51 -6.13 7.49
C GLU A 604 -9.28 -5.49 8.85
N ILE A 605 -8.34 -4.55 9.00
CA ILE A 605 -8.13 -3.88 10.28
C ILE A 605 -9.35 -3.05 10.70
N LEU A 606 -10.06 -2.44 9.74
CA LEU A 606 -11.32 -1.74 10.01
C LEU A 606 -12.43 -2.71 10.45
N VAL A 607 -12.54 -3.86 9.78
CA VAL A 607 -13.49 -4.92 10.16
C VAL A 607 -13.18 -5.43 11.57
N ILE A 608 -11.91 -5.66 11.90
CA ILE A 608 -11.46 -6.12 13.23
C ILE A 608 -11.83 -5.12 14.31
N GLN A 609 -11.54 -3.83 14.10
CA GLN A 609 -11.87 -2.76 15.04
C GLN A 609 -13.37 -2.65 15.30
N SER A 610 -14.17 -2.74 14.24
CA SER A 610 -15.63 -2.65 14.30
C SER A 610 -16.23 -3.86 15.02
N LYS A 611 -15.88 -5.07 14.57
CA LYS A 611 -16.41 -6.34 15.06
C LYS A 611 -16.04 -6.63 16.52
N ASN A 612 -14.85 -6.21 16.95
CA ASN A 612 -14.38 -6.41 18.31
C ASN A 612 -14.55 -5.17 19.19
N HIS A 613 -15.19 -4.10 18.70
CA HIS A 613 -15.42 -2.86 19.47
C HIS A 613 -14.12 -2.28 20.09
N CYS A 614 -12.98 -2.39 19.40
CA CYS A 614 -11.68 -1.96 19.91
C CYS A 614 -11.12 -0.72 19.20
N LYS A 615 -12.01 0.12 18.64
CA LYS A 615 -11.63 1.38 17.99
C LYS A 615 -11.08 2.39 19.00
N GLY A 616 -10.05 3.13 18.59
CA GLY A 616 -9.38 4.14 19.42
C GLY A 616 -8.04 3.66 20.00
N GLY A 617 -7.38 4.53 20.76
CA GLY A 617 -6.07 4.24 21.37
C GLY A 617 -5.05 3.69 20.36
N MET A 618 -4.31 2.67 20.79
CA MET A 618 -3.30 2.00 19.99
C MET A 618 -3.84 1.43 18.67
N MET A 619 -5.04 0.85 18.68
CA MET A 619 -5.61 0.23 17.48
C MET A 619 -5.87 1.26 16.37
N GLU A 620 -6.39 2.44 16.72
CA GLU A 620 -6.59 3.52 15.74
C GLU A 620 -5.25 4.07 15.24
N GLU A 621 -4.28 4.27 16.13
CA GLU A 621 -2.93 4.71 15.75
C GLU A 621 -2.26 3.72 14.77
N TRP A 622 -2.37 2.42 15.05
CA TRP A 622 -1.84 1.39 14.17
C TRP A 622 -2.57 1.34 12.83
N HIS A 623 -3.90 1.47 12.81
CA HIS A 623 -4.68 1.60 11.57
C HIS A 623 -4.23 2.80 10.73
N GLN A 624 -4.02 3.97 11.35
CA GLN A 624 -3.52 5.15 10.64
C GLN A 624 -2.11 4.94 10.08
N LYS A 625 -1.25 4.23 10.82
CA LYS A 625 0.09 3.82 10.36
C LYS A 625 -0.01 2.91 9.14
N LEU A 626 -0.82 1.86 9.19
CA LEU A 626 -1.03 0.91 8.09
C LEU A 626 -1.56 1.59 6.82
N HIS A 627 -2.48 2.53 7.00
CA HIS A 627 -3.05 3.31 5.90
C HIS A 627 -2.02 4.23 5.24
N ASN A 628 -1.06 4.75 6.02
CA ASN A 628 -0.04 5.66 5.51
C ASN A 628 1.16 4.92 4.89
N ASN A 629 1.70 3.93 5.62
CA ASN A 629 2.82 3.10 5.19
C ASN A 629 2.76 1.77 5.95
N THR A 630 2.28 0.72 5.29
CA THR A 630 2.43 -0.64 5.82
C THR A 630 3.87 -1.14 5.62
N SER A 631 4.37 -1.93 6.57
CA SER A 631 5.76 -2.40 6.62
C SER A 631 5.87 -3.77 7.31
N PRO A 632 7.02 -4.47 7.19
CA PRO A 632 7.27 -5.71 7.92
C PRO A 632 7.09 -5.63 9.44
N ASP A 633 7.35 -4.46 10.05
CA ASP A 633 7.09 -4.22 11.49
C ASP A 633 5.63 -4.50 11.88
N ASP A 634 4.65 -4.37 10.96
CA ASP A 634 3.23 -4.62 11.25
C ASP A 634 2.93 -6.08 11.57
N VAL A 635 3.70 -7.03 10.99
CA VAL A 635 3.60 -8.45 11.31
C VAL A 635 3.96 -8.67 12.79
N VAL A 636 5.05 -8.04 13.24
CA VAL A 636 5.52 -8.14 14.63
C VAL A 636 4.56 -7.42 15.59
N ILE A 637 4.04 -6.25 15.22
CA ILE A 637 3.03 -5.53 16.02
C ILE A 637 1.79 -6.40 16.21
N CYS A 638 1.30 -7.04 15.14
CA CYS A 638 0.18 -7.97 15.22
C CYS A 638 0.50 -9.16 16.14
N GLN A 639 1.72 -9.71 16.08
CA GLN A 639 2.14 -10.84 16.91
C GLN A 639 2.18 -10.44 18.39
N ALA A 640 2.75 -9.28 18.69
CA ALA A 640 2.80 -8.76 20.05
C ALA A 640 1.39 -8.55 20.63
N LEU A 641 0.41 -8.13 19.82
CA LEU A 641 -0.99 -8.05 20.26
C LEU A 641 -1.58 -9.43 20.53
N ILE A 642 -1.33 -10.43 19.68
CA ILE A 642 -1.79 -11.81 19.89
C ILE A 642 -1.17 -12.39 21.17
N ASP A 643 0.13 -12.19 21.40
CA ASP A 643 0.83 -12.67 22.60
C ASP A 643 0.33 -11.97 23.87
N TYR A 644 0.11 -10.66 23.81
CA TYR A 644 -0.51 -9.86 24.87
C TYR A 644 -1.89 -10.42 25.25
N ILE A 645 -2.75 -10.67 24.27
CA ILE A 645 -4.10 -11.19 24.52
C ILE A 645 -4.04 -12.63 25.04
N SER A 646 -3.13 -13.46 24.51
CA SER A 646 -2.96 -14.85 24.91
C SER A 646 -2.43 -15.00 26.33
N SER A 647 -1.60 -14.05 26.79
CA SER A 647 -1.03 -13.98 28.14
C SER A 647 -1.93 -13.29 29.17
N ASP A 648 -3.25 -13.29 28.95
CA ASP A 648 -4.24 -12.63 29.83
C ASP A 648 -3.98 -11.13 30.03
N PHE A 649 -3.57 -10.45 28.95
CA PHE A 649 -3.32 -9.00 28.89
C PHE A 649 -2.11 -8.55 29.71
N ASP A 650 -1.05 -9.36 29.73
CA ASP A 650 0.23 -8.98 30.35
C ASP A 650 1.04 -8.05 29.41
N ILE A 651 1.09 -6.76 29.77
CA ILE A 651 1.81 -5.75 28.99
C ILE A 651 3.31 -6.01 28.90
N SER A 652 3.89 -6.77 29.85
CA SER A 652 5.31 -7.13 29.79
C SER A 652 5.60 -8.08 28.64
N VAL A 653 4.66 -8.97 28.30
CA VAL A 653 4.76 -9.88 27.15
C VAL A 653 4.68 -9.09 25.84
N TYR A 654 3.77 -8.11 25.74
CA TYR A 654 3.69 -7.21 24.58
C TYR A 654 5.04 -6.55 24.29
N TRP A 655 5.63 -5.90 25.30
CA TRP A 655 6.91 -5.21 25.15
C TRP A 655 8.07 -6.18 24.92
N LYS A 656 8.04 -7.37 25.52
CA LYS A 656 9.03 -8.41 25.28
C LYS A 656 9.02 -8.83 23.80
N THR A 657 7.85 -9.21 23.26
CA THR A 657 7.72 -9.62 21.86
C THR A 657 8.21 -8.53 20.91
N LEU A 658 7.88 -7.25 21.16
CA LEU A 658 8.36 -6.14 20.33
C LEU A 658 9.89 -5.96 20.41
N ASN A 659 10.45 -5.93 21.63
CA ASN A 659 11.88 -5.69 21.84
C ASN A 659 12.75 -6.84 21.31
N ASP A 660 12.32 -8.09 21.50
CA ASP A 660 13.02 -9.28 20.98
C ASP A 660 13.09 -9.26 19.44
N ASN A 661 12.18 -8.52 18.79
CA ASN A 661 12.13 -8.34 17.33
C ASN A 661 12.69 -6.98 16.84
N GLY A 662 13.33 -6.21 17.74
CA GLY A 662 13.98 -4.94 17.42
C GLY A 662 13.03 -3.74 17.26
N ILE A 663 11.80 -3.83 17.76
CA ILE A 663 10.84 -2.72 17.77
C ILE A 663 10.79 -2.10 19.17
N THR A 664 11.54 -1.01 19.36
CA THR A 664 11.53 -0.27 20.63
C THR A 664 10.39 0.74 20.69
N LYS A 665 10.17 1.34 21.86
CA LYS A 665 9.21 2.45 22.02
C LYS A 665 9.57 3.65 21.13
N GLU A 666 10.86 3.96 21.01
CA GLU A 666 11.36 5.02 20.13
C GLU A 666 11.05 4.70 18.66
N ARG A 667 11.16 3.42 18.27
CA ARG A 667 10.80 2.97 16.92
C ARG A 667 9.31 3.18 16.63
N LEU A 668 8.42 2.81 17.55
CA LEU A 668 6.97 3.06 17.41
C LEU A 668 6.63 4.54 17.26
N LEU A 669 7.37 5.41 17.97
CA LEU A 669 7.23 6.86 17.90
C LEU A 669 7.85 7.48 16.64
N SER A 670 8.80 6.79 15.99
CA SER A 670 9.52 7.28 14.81
C SER A 670 8.72 7.20 13.51
N TYR A 671 7.62 6.44 13.48
CA TYR A 671 6.78 6.35 12.29
C TYR A 671 6.11 7.69 11.95
N ASP A 672 5.93 7.98 10.65
CA ASP A 672 5.20 9.18 10.18
C ASP A 672 3.82 9.33 10.85
N ARG A 673 3.19 8.18 11.15
CA ARG A 673 2.01 8.06 12.03
C ARG A 673 2.41 7.22 13.23
N ALA A 674 2.90 7.90 14.26
CA ALA A 674 3.39 7.29 15.49
C ALA A 674 2.32 6.48 16.22
N ILE A 675 2.73 5.34 16.77
CA ILE A 675 1.94 4.57 17.75
C ILE A 675 2.43 4.99 19.14
N ARG A 676 1.55 5.58 19.94
CA ARG A 676 1.88 6.23 21.21
C ARG A 676 1.30 5.49 22.41
N ASN A 677 0.11 4.92 22.23
CA ASN A 677 -0.63 4.27 23.29
C ASN A 677 -0.31 2.78 23.34
N GLU A 678 -0.39 2.21 24.55
CA GLU A 678 -0.35 0.76 24.78
C GLU A 678 -1.70 0.12 24.43
N PRO A 679 -1.73 -1.19 24.11
CA PRO A 679 -2.97 -1.90 23.86
C PRO A 679 -3.81 -2.00 25.14
N ASN A 680 -5.09 -1.62 25.03
CA ASN A 680 -6.04 -1.70 26.15
C ASN A 680 -7.32 -2.39 25.66
N PHE A 681 -7.47 -3.66 26.03
CA PHE A 681 -8.60 -4.51 25.64
C PHE A 681 -9.29 -5.09 26.87
N SER A 682 -10.58 -5.36 26.74
CA SER A 682 -11.39 -6.04 27.76
C SER A 682 -11.36 -7.56 27.58
N ARG A 683 -11.62 -8.30 28.66
CA ARG A 683 -11.65 -9.78 28.63
C ARG A 683 -12.70 -10.33 27.67
N ASP A 684 -13.83 -9.64 27.53
CA ASP A 684 -14.91 -10.05 26.62
C ASP A 684 -14.49 -9.98 25.14
N GLN A 685 -13.47 -9.19 24.80
CA GLN A 685 -12.93 -9.09 23.44
C GLN A 685 -11.89 -10.19 23.12
N LYS A 686 -11.44 -10.97 24.13
CA LYS A 686 -10.31 -11.90 24.01
C LYS A 686 -10.45 -12.89 22.86
N GLU A 687 -11.51 -13.69 22.86
CA GLU A 687 -11.70 -14.76 21.87
C GLU A 687 -11.92 -14.20 20.45
N GLY A 688 -12.67 -13.11 20.34
CA GLY A 688 -12.91 -12.43 19.06
C GLY A 688 -11.63 -11.87 18.45
N LEU A 689 -10.83 -11.17 19.26
CA LEU A 689 -9.57 -10.58 18.82
C LEU A 689 -8.53 -11.64 18.46
N LEU A 690 -8.37 -12.71 19.23
CA LEU A 690 -7.42 -13.79 18.90
C LEU A 690 -7.74 -14.41 17.54
N ARG A 691 -9.02 -14.71 17.29
CA ARG A 691 -9.46 -15.22 15.99
C ARG A 691 -9.17 -14.21 14.89
N ASP A 692 -9.68 -12.99 15.03
CA ASP A 692 -9.68 -12.03 13.92
C ASP A 692 -8.27 -11.45 13.65
N LEU A 693 -7.43 -11.21 14.68
CA LEU A 693 -6.01 -10.85 14.51
C LEU A 693 -5.19 -12.04 13.97
N GLY A 694 -5.53 -13.28 14.33
CA GLY A 694 -4.89 -14.46 13.74
C GLY A 694 -5.19 -14.62 12.25
N HIS A 695 -6.39 -14.23 11.79
CA HIS A 695 -6.67 -14.10 10.36
C HIS A 695 -5.86 -12.96 9.73
N TYR A 696 -5.83 -11.81 10.39
CA TYR A 696 -5.12 -10.62 9.90
C TYR A 696 -3.60 -10.84 9.77
N MET A 697 -3.02 -11.59 10.69
CA MET A 697 -1.62 -11.99 10.66
C MET A 697 -1.25 -12.67 9.34
N ARG A 698 -2.11 -13.58 8.85
CA ARG A 698 -1.89 -14.26 7.56
C ARG A 698 -1.93 -13.28 6.40
N THR A 699 -2.84 -12.31 6.41
CA THR A 699 -2.89 -11.24 5.41
C THR A 699 -1.61 -10.39 5.42
N LEU A 700 -1.13 -9.97 6.60
CA LEU A 700 0.10 -9.19 6.73
C LEU A 700 1.33 -9.97 6.24
N LYS A 701 1.45 -11.24 6.64
CA LYS A 701 2.55 -12.12 6.22
C LYS A 701 2.53 -12.37 4.72
N ALA A 702 1.36 -12.59 4.10
CA ALA A 702 1.25 -12.78 2.67
C ALA A 702 1.78 -11.58 1.84
N VAL A 703 1.72 -10.36 2.37
CA VAL A 703 2.21 -9.14 1.70
C VAL A 703 3.67 -8.84 2.05
N HIS A 704 4.04 -8.95 3.33
CA HIS A 704 5.36 -8.49 3.81
C HIS A 704 6.41 -9.59 3.95
N SER A 705 6.01 -10.86 4.00
CA SER A 705 6.90 -12.00 4.17
C SER A 705 6.91 -12.86 2.91
N GLY A 706 7.92 -12.66 2.05
CA GLY A 706 8.12 -13.49 0.86
C GLY A 706 8.31 -14.97 1.19
N ALA A 707 8.90 -15.28 2.35
CA ALA A 707 9.20 -16.65 2.78
C ALA A 707 8.19 -17.23 3.78
N ASP A 708 6.97 -16.68 3.88
CA ASP A 708 5.94 -17.26 4.75
C ASP A 708 5.42 -18.59 4.21
N LEU A 709 5.64 -19.67 4.96
CA LEU A 709 5.35 -21.03 4.53
C LEU A 709 3.87 -21.30 4.30
N GLU A 710 3.02 -20.86 5.24
CA GLU A 710 1.57 -21.07 5.15
C GLU A 710 1.01 -20.36 3.91
N SER A 711 1.37 -19.09 3.72
CA SER A 711 0.95 -18.31 2.55
C SER A 711 1.45 -18.92 1.24
N ALA A 712 2.70 -19.39 1.20
CA ALA A 712 3.27 -19.97 -0.01
C ALA A 712 2.62 -21.32 -0.38
N ILE A 713 2.39 -22.20 0.60
CA ILE A 713 1.66 -23.45 0.40
C ILE A 713 0.24 -23.16 -0.09
N THR A 714 -0.47 -22.26 0.58
CA THR A 714 -1.86 -21.92 0.25
C THR A 714 -1.98 -21.32 -1.16
N ASN A 715 -1.03 -20.48 -1.58
CA ASN A 715 -1.00 -19.93 -2.94
C ASN A 715 -0.74 -21.00 -4.01
N CYS A 716 0.06 -22.04 -3.69
CA CYS A 716 0.36 -23.14 -4.60
C CYS A 716 -0.76 -24.18 -4.68
N LEU A 717 -1.36 -24.55 -3.56
CA LEU A 717 -2.50 -25.48 -3.51
C LEU A 717 -3.80 -24.82 -3.97
N GLY A 718 -3.85 -23.49 -4.01
CA GLY A 718 -5.05 -22.74 -4.33
C GLY A 718 -6.00 -22.65 -3.15
N TYR A 719 -6.76 -21.56 -3.11
CA TYR A 719 -7.78 -21.36 -2.10
C TYR A 719 -8.91 -20.49 -2.64
N LYS A 720 -10.06 -20.59 -1.97
CA LYS A 720 -11.19 -19.68 -2.15
C LYS A 720 -11.49 -19.04 -0.81
N SER A 721 -11.50 -17.71 -0.78
CA SER A 721 -11.95 -16.93 0.37
C SER A 721 -13.13 -16.09 -0.08
N GLU A 722 -14.28 -16.28 0.56
CA GLU A 722 -15.41 -15.36 0.43
C GLU A 722 -15.05 -14.06 1.16
N GLY A 723 -15.35 -12.92 0.54
CA GLY A 723 -15.12 -11.63 1.18
C GLY A 723 -16.06 -11.44 2.36
N GLN A 724 -15.57 -10.91 3.48
CA GLN A 724 -16.43 -10.54 4.62
C GLN A 724 -16.79 -9.06 4.53
N GLY A 725 -18.10 -8.75 4.63
CA GLY A 725 -18.59 -7.37 4.56
C GLY A 725 -18.39 -6.76 3.18
N PHE A 726 -17.61 -5.68 3.09
CA PHE A 726 -17.34 -4.93 1.86
C PHE A 726 -16.12 -5.45 1.07
N MET A 727 -15.44 -6.49 1.57
CA MET A 727 -14.24 -7.05 0.94
C MET A 727 -14.58 -7.92 -0.28
N VAL A 728 -13.73 -7.91 -1.31
CA VAL A 728 -13.86 -8.76 -2.50
C VAL A 728 -13.35 -10.17 -2.21
N GLY A 729 -14.07 -11.20 -2.68
CA GLY A 729 -13.64 -12.59 -2.56
C GLY A 729 -12.42 -12.91 -3.45
N VAL A 730 -11.58 -13.85 -2.99
CA VAL A 730 -10.37 -14.27 -3.70
C VAL A 730 -10.52 -15.72 -4.14
N GLN A 731 -10.25 -15.99 -5.42
CA GLN A 731 -10.13 -17.35 -5.94
C GLN A 731 -8.76 -17.53 -6.59
N ILE A 732 -7.92 -18.37 -5.98
CA ILE A 732 -6.64 -18.80 -6.53
C ILE A 732 -6.75 -20.27 -6.87
N ASN A 733 -6.51 -20.61 -8.14
CA ASN A 733 -6.50 -22.01 -8.58
C ASN A 733 -5.16 -22.68 -8.20
N PRO A 734 -5.16 -24.01 -7.94
CA PRO A 734 -3.94 -24.77 -7.70
C PRO A 734 -2.94 -24.65 -8.86
N VAL A 735 -1.65 -24.74 -8.57
CA VAL A 735 -0.59 -24.78 -9.59
C VAL A 735 -0.70 -26.09 -10.38
N PRO A 736 -0.72 -26.03 -11.73
CA PRO A 736 -0.81 -27.24 -12.54
C PRO A 736 0.47 -28.09 -12.42
N GLY A 737 0.30 -29.41 -12.42
CA GLY A 737 1.42 -30.35 -12.45
C GLY A 737 2.10 -30.62 -11.10
N LEU A 738 1.49 -30.22 -9.98
CA LEU A 738 1.95 -30.63 -8.65
C LEU A 738 1.97 -32.18 -8.52
N PRO A 739 3.00 -32.77 -7.91
CA PRO A 739 3.09 -34.23 -7.75
C PRO A 739 1.93 -34.80 -6.93
N SER A 740 1.51 -36.03 -7.26
CA SER A 740 0.57 -36.80 -6.45
C SER A 740 1.15 -37.02 -5.04
N GLY A 741 0.41 -36.67 -3.99
CA GLY A 741 0.91 -36.73 -2.61
C GLY A 741 1.48 -35.40 -2.07
N PHE A 742 1.64 -34.38 -2.92
CA PHE A 742 2.23 -33.10 -2.49
C PHE A 742 1.33 -32.35 -1.51
N THR A 743 0.01 -32.43 -1.68
CA THR A 743 -0.97 -31.80 -0.78
C THR A 743 -0.86 -32.38 0.62
N GLU A 744 -0.79 -33.70 0.74
CA GLU A 744 -0.65 -34.43 2.00
C GLU A 744 0.70 -34.11 2.66
N LEU A 745 1.77 -34.01 1.86
CA LEU A 745 3.09 -33.62 2.34
C LEU A 745 3.12 -32.17 2.84
N ALA A 746 2.50 -31.24 2.11
CA ALA A 746 2.41 -29.85 2.51
C ALA A 746 1.56 -29.69 3.79
N GLN A 747 0.47 -30.44 3.92
CA GLN A 747 -0.33 -30.48 5.14
C GLN A 747 0.47 -31.05 6.32
N PHE A 748 1.21 -32.14 6.11
CA PHE A 748 2.11 -32.69 7.12
C PHE A 748 3.12 -31.62 7.59
N VAL A 749 3.77 -30.91 6.66
CA VAL A 749 4.72 -29.84 7.01
C VAL A 749 4.04 -28.75 7.85
N MET A 750 2.84 -28.27 7.45
CA MET A 750 2.12 -27.25 8.21
C MET A 750 1.75 -27.72 9.63
N GLU A 751 1.32 -28.97 9.80
CA GLU A 751 0.93 -29.52 11.09
C GLU A 751 2.12 -29.67 12.06
N HIS A 752 3.34 -29.84 11.55
CA HIS A 752 4.53 -30.15 12.35
C HIS A 752 5.51 -28.98 12.53
N VAL A 753 5.25 -27.79 11.93
CA VAL A 753 6.15 -26.61 12.00
C VAL A 753 6.43 -26.13 13.42
N GLU A 754 5.46 -26.28 14.33
CA GLU A 754 5.58 -25.84 15.73
C GLU A 754 6.05 -26.96 16.67
N GLU A 755 6.26 -28.17 16.16
CA GLU A 755 6.68 -29.29 16.99
C GLU A 755 8.15 -29.16 17.41
N LYS A 756 8.46 -29.76 18.57
CA LYS A 756 9.82 -29.79 19.12
C LYS A 756 10.71 -30.79 18.40
N ASN A 757 10.14 -31.94 18.00
CA ASN A 757 10.91 -32.93 17.25
C ASN A 757 11.07 -32.48 15.79
N VAL A 758 12.27 -31.99 15.45
CA VAL A 758 12.55 -31.42 14.13
C VAL A 758 12.79 -32.47 13.05
N GLU A 759 13.15 -33.70 13.39
CA GLU A 759 13.61 -34.70 12.40
C GLU A 759 12.52 -35.04 11.36
N PRO A 760 11.27 -35.38 11.74
CA PRO A 760 10.20 -35.64 10.77
C PRO A 760 9.86 -34.41 9.93
N LEU A 761 9.93 -33.22 10.53
CA LEU A 761 9.70 -31.94 9.84
C LEU A 761 10.77 -31.69 8.78
N LEU A 762 12.05 -31.88 9.11
CA LEU A 762 13.17 -31.71 8.18
C LEU A 762 13.06 -32.67 7.00
N GLU A 763 12.73 -33.95 7.24
CA GLU A 763 12.46 -34.91 6.16
C GLU A 763 11.33 -34.42 5.24
N GLY A 764 10.20 -33.98 5.83
CA GLY A 764 9.05 -33.49 5.07
C GLY A 764 9.37 -32.25 4.23
N LEU A 765 10.14 -31.30 4.79
CA LEU A 765 10.58 -30.09 4.10
C LEU A 765 11.51 -30.40 2.92
N LEU A 766 12.50 -31.27 3.13
CA LEU A 766 13.44 -31.69 2.08
C LEU A 766 12.74 -32.48 0.98
N GLU A 767 11.80 -33.36 1.36
CA GLU A 767 10.96 -34.11 0.42
C GLU A 767 10.12 -33.15 -0.44
N ALA A 768 9.50 -32.14 0.17
CA ALA A 768 8.68 -31.15 -0.53
C ALA A 768 9.52 -30.35 -1.53
N ARG A 769 10.71 -29.88 -1.14
CA ARG A 769 11.62 -29.16 -2.05
C ARG A 769 12.08 -30.02 -3.22
N GLN A 770 12.37 -31.30 -2.98
CA GLN A 770 12.74 -32.22 -4.04
C GLN A 770 11.59 -32.45 -5.01
N ASP A 771 10.36 -32.62 -4.51
CA ASP A 771 9.16 -32.81 -5.32
C ASP A 771 8.83 -31.57 -6.18
N LEU A 772 9.18 -30.36 -5.72
CA LEU A 772 9.02 -29.10 -6.47
C LEU A 772 10.09 -28.85 -7.53
N ARG A 773 11.30 -29.37 -7.35
CA ARG A 773 12.47 -29.08 -8.20
C ARG A 773 12.23 -29.30 -9.70
N PRO A 774 11.55 -30.37 -10.18
CA PRO A 774 11.26 -30.53 -11.60
C PRO A 774 10.38 -29.41 -12.17
N LEU A 775 9.48 -28.85 -11.36
CA LEU A 775 8.59 -27.77 -11.78
C LEU A 775 9.31 -26.42 -11.80
N LEU A 776 10.24 -26.19 -10.88
CA LEU A 776 11.09 -24.99 -10.86
C LEU A 776 12.01 -24.89 -12.08
N ASN A 777 12.31 -26.01 -12.74
CA ASN A 777 13.15 -26.05 -13.94
C ASN A 777 12.37 -25.85 -15.24
N LYS A 778 11.03 -25.82 -15.19
CA LYS A 778 10.17 -25.67 -16.36
C LYS A 778 9.62 -24.25 -16.43
N SER A 779 9.51 -23.71 -17.64
CA SER A 779 8.75 -22.49 -17.86
C SER A 779 7.26 -22.79 -17.66
N GLN A 780 6.60 -22.06 -16.78
CA GLN A 780 5.16 -22.17 -16.53
C GLN A 780 4.59 -20.85 -15.99
N SER A 781 3.28 -20.65 -16.14
CA SER A 781 2.59 -19.40 -15.79
C SER A 781 2.59 -19.05 -14.31
N ARG A 782 2.78 -20.03 -13.42
CA ARG A 782 2.79 -19.87 -11.96
C ARG A 782 4.18 -20.10 -11.34
N LEU A 783 5.26 -19.86 -12.10
CA LEU A 783 6.64 -20.08 -11.63
C LEU A 783 6.96 -19.25 -10.36
N LYS A 784 6.48 -18.01 -10.28
CA LYS A 784 6.63 -17.12 -9.11
C LYS A 784 6.14 -17.79 -7.82
N ASP A 785 4.97 -18.43 -7.85
CA ASP A 785 4.43 -19.11 -6.66
C ASP A 785 5.30 -20.27 -6.22
N LEU A 786 5.81 -21.06 -7.18
CA LEU A 786 6.73 -22.15 -6.86
C LEU A 786 8.05 -21.64 -6.29
N LEU A 787 8.58 -20.52 -6.81
CA LEU A 787 9.80 -19.91 -6.28
C LEU A 787 9.63 -19.49 -4.83
N PHE A 788 8.51 -18.82 -4.52
CA PHE A 788 8.22 -18.42 -3.14
C PHE A 788 7.97 -19.60 -2.21
N LEU A 789 7.31 -20.67 -2.69
CA LEU A 789 7.15 -21.91 -1.91
C LEU A 789 8.49 -22.58 -1.61
N ASP A 790 9.37 -22.69 -2.59
CA ASP A 790 10.69 -23.27 -2.39
C ASP A 790 11.59 -22.41 -1.48
N ILE A 791 11.49 -21.08 -1.57
CA ILE A 791 12.14 -20.16 -0.62
C ILE A 791 11.57 -20.33 0.80
N ALA A 792 10.26 -20.47 0.95
CA ALA A 792 9.62 -20.63 2.25
C ALA A 792 9.99 -21.98 2.89
N LEU A 793 10.02 -23.06 2.11
CA LEU A 793 10.50 -24.37 2.56
C LEU A 793 11.96 -24.31 2.99
N ASP A 794 12.84 -23.67 2.21
CA ASP A 794 14.25 -23.46 2.55
C ASP A 794 14.44 -22.65 3.84
N SER A 795 13.71 -21.56 3.99
CA SER A 795 13.72 -20.73 5.21
C SER A 795 13.23 -21.51 6.44
N THR A 796 12.24 -22.39 6.26
CA THR A 796 11.72 -23.24 7.34
C THR A 796 12.73 -24.31 7.73
N VAL A 797 13.47 -24.90 6.78
CA VAL A 797 14.58 -25.82 7.08
C VAL A 797 15.60 -25.14 7.99
N ARG A 798 16.07 -23.94 7.61
CA ARG A 798 17.03 -23.18 8.43
C ARG A 798 16.50 -22.95 9.85
N THR A 799 15.27 -22.46 9.97
CA THR A 799 14.64 -22.12 11.26
C THR A 799 14.44 -23.37 12.14
N ALA A 800 14.06 -24.51 11.54
CA ALA A 800 13.92 -25.78 12.25
C ALA A 800 15.28 -26.29 12.76
N VAL A 801 16.33 -26.18 11.96
CA VAL A 801 17.70 -26.56 12.37
C VAL A 801 18.20 -25.65 13.51
N GLU A 802 18.03 -24.34 13.40
CA GLU A 802 18.42 -23.38 14.45
C GLU A 802 17.73 -23.71 15.78
N ARG A 803 16.41 -23.99 15.74
CA ARG A 803 15.64 -24.42 16.92
C ARG A 803 16.18 -25.72 17.53
N ALA A 804 16.53 -26.69 16.70
CA ALA A 804 17.09 -27.96 17.17
C ALA A 804 18.42 -27.76 17.90
N TYR A 805 19.29 -26.88 17.38
CA TYR A 805 20.54 -26.53 18.04
C TYR A 805 20.33 -25.82 19.37
N GLU A 806 19.35 -24.91 19.47
CA GLU A 806 18.99 -24.27 20.73
C GLU A 806 18.50 -25.29 21.77
N GLU A 807 17.67 -26.25 21.38
CA GLU A 807 17.21 -27.32 22.27
C GLU A 807 18.38 -28.21 22.74
N LEU A 808 19.30 -28.57 21.85
CA LEU A 808 20.51 -29.32 22.20
C LEU A 808 21.41 -28.56 23.18
N ASN A 809 21.59 -27.25 22.98
CA ASN A 809 22.38 -26.40 23.88
C ASN A 809 21.73 -26.25 25.27
N ASN A 810 20.40 -26.33 25.35
CA ASN A 810 19.65 -26.23 26.61
C ASN A 810 19.48 -27.59 27.33
N ALA A 811 19.80 -28.71 26.68
CA ALA A 811 19.76 -30.04 27.29
C ALA A 811 20.99 -30.24 28.21
N GLY A 812 20.75 -30.56 29.49
CA GLY A 812 21.81 -30.87 30.44
C GLY A 812 22.64 -32.11 30.04
N PRO A 813 23.82 -32.32 30.65
CA PRO A 813 24.79 -33.35 30.25
C PRO A 813 24.30 -34.81 30.32
N GLU A 814 23.13 -35.07 30.91
CA GLU A 814 22.52 -36.41 30.94
C GLU A 814 21.63 -36.71 29.71
N GLY A 815 21.34 -35.70 28.87
CA GLY A 815 20.53 -35.85 27.64
C GLY A 815 21.33 -36.19 26.38
N SER A 816 22.66 -36.16 26.44
CA SER A 816 23.54 -36.25 25.25
C SER A 816 23.62 -37.63 24.59
N ASN A 817 22.92 -38.65 25.09
CA ASN A 817 22.94 -40.00 24.54
C ASN A 817 21.86 -40.28 23.47
N TYR A 818 20.98 -39.32 23.16
CA TYR A 818 19.99 -39.47 22.10
C TYR A 818 19.96 -38.24 21.22
N THR A 819 20.47 -38.38 19.99
CA THR A 819 20.46 -37.46 18.82
C THR A 819 21.84 -36.96 18.38
N GLY A 820 22.76 -37.89 18.15
CA GLY A 820 23.83 -37.65 17.18
C GLY A 820 23.23 -37.64 15.78
N VAL A 821 22.80 -36.47 15.30
CA VAL A 821 22.53 -36.28 13.86
C VAL A 821 23.88 -36.19 13.17
N THR A 822 24.45 -37.35 12.80
CA THR A 822 25.57 -37.43 11.87
C THR A 822 25.04 -37.17 10.46
N PHE A 823 25.34 -35.98 9.92
CA PHE A 823 25.26 -35.73 8.48
C PHE A 823 26.50 -36.35 7.82
N GLU A 824 26.34 -37.52 7.19
CA GLU A 824 27.23 -38.00 6.13
C GLU A 824 26.68 -37.63 4.75
#